data_AF-C8W365-F1
#
_entry.id   AF-C8W365-F1
#
_cell.length_a   1.000
_cell.length_b   1.000
_cell.length_c   1.000
_cell.angle_alpha   90.00
_cell.angle_beta   90.00
_cell.angle_gamma   90.00
#
_symmetry.space_group_name_H-M   'P 1'
#
loop_
_entity.id
_entity.type
_entity.pdbx_description
1 polymer ?
#
loop_
_entity_poly.entity_id
_entity_poly.type
_entity_poly.pdbx_seq_one_letter_code
_entity_poly.pdbx_strand_id
1 'polypeptide(L)'
;MGRKYMKRAKVPTVLQMEAVECGAASLAMILAYYGKYLPLEEIRIACGVSRDGSKASNILKAARNYGMVAKGFRKETEFLKDMKLPVIIHWNFNHFVVLEGFDKELFYLNDPGSGPRSVPKEEFDQSFTGIVLTFEPEPDFEKTGNKPNIAAALKKRLKGSEAALTYVILVGLALVIPGLVIPVFTKIFIDDILLGGKGNWLVPLLLGMAITAILRGFLTGLQQYYLLRLETKIALSTSAQFLWHVLCLPVEFFTQRSAGDISMRVQSNDTVAQLLSGQLATNALNLVMTVFYFVIMLQYNLWLSLVGIAAAVANISYLKYVSRRRVDTNRKLLQDRGKLRGTAMSGLQIIETIKASGAESDFFAKWSGYQAKTLNAEQELGVSTQFLSAIPTFLTTLTNTVVLVLGGLLIFRGELTIGALVAFQSLMSSFLEPVNGLVSLGSRLQEVEGDMNRLDDVMQYPLDEQTKEDLPDDGSKDFPEKLEGYIELRNLTFGYSRLEPPLIENFSLKLSPGYRVALVGGSGSGKSTIAKLVSGICKPWSGEILFDENPREYIPRSILNNSLSLVDQDIFLFQGTIRDNLTLWDKTVSEFDLIRAAKDACIHDDITSKAGGYDQLLAEGGNNFSGGQRQRLEIARALAGNPSILILDEATSALDPLTEKTVDERIRRRGCTCLIVAHRLSTIRDCDEIIVLEKGKIVQRGTHDEMKDVDGHYAELIKAI
;
A
#
# COMPACT_ATOMS: atom_id res chain seq x y z
N MET A 1 27.78 -42.08 15.27
CA MET A 1 26.99 -40.94 15.80
C MET A 1 25.85 -40.64 14.84
N GLY A 2 24.60 -40.93 15.24
CA GLY A 2 23.43 -40.79 14.39
C GLY A 2 23.10 -39.32 14.11
N ARG A 3 23.06 -38.92 12.84
CA ARG A 3 22.63 -37.60 12.39
C ARG A 3 21.16 -37.39 12.79
N LYS A 4 20.88 -36.55 13.78
CA LYS A 4 19.52 -36.10 14.11
C LYS A 4 18.97 -35.33 12.89
N TYR A 5 17.99 -35.91 12.22
CA TYR A 5 17.14 -35.17 11.29
C TYR A 5 16.40 -34.09 12.10
N MET A 6 16.76 -32.82 11.94
CA MET A 6 16.04 -31.73 12.58
C MET A 6 14.65 -31.60 11.94
N LYS A 7 13.61 -31.65 12.76
CA LYS A 7 12.23 -31.43 12.31
C LYS A 7 12.10 -29.97 11.85
N ARG A 8 11.84 -29.76 10.55
CA ARG A 8 11.65 -28.43 9.95
C ARG A 8 10.65 -27.60 10.78
N ALA A 9 11.08 -26.42 11.21
CA ALA A 9 10.21 -25.45 11.84
C ALA A 9 9.35 -24.80 10.76
N LYS A 10 8.05 -25.14 10.70
CA LYS A 10 7.13 -24.52 9.74
C LYS A 10 6.77 -23.13 10.23
N VAL A 11 7.44 -22.11 9.70
CA VAL A 11 7.27 -20.72 10.11
C VAL A 11 6.16 -20.08 9.25
N PRO A 12 5.23 -19.31 9.84
CA PRO A 12 4.28 -18.53 9.06
C PRO A 12 5.01 -17.51 8.19
N THR A 13 4.67 -17.43 6.91
CA THR A 13 5.26 -16.45 6.00
C THR A 13 4.60 -15.08 6.14
N VAL A 14 5.43 -14.06 6.35
CA VAL A 14 5.06 -12.64 6.26
C VAL A 14 5.87 -12.05 5.10
N LEU A 15 5.19 -11.65 4.02
CA LEU A 15 5.88 -11.04 2.88
C LEU A 15 6.21 -9.59 3.19
N GLN A 16 7.40 -9.15 2.80
CA GLN A 16 7.79 -7.74 2.87
C GLN A 16 6.98 -6.93 1.84
N MET A 17 6.57 -5.73 2.22
CA MET A 17 5.90 -4.82 1.29
C MET A 17 6.94 -3.98 0.53
N GLU A 18 8.08 -3.73 1.16
CA GLU A 18 9.22 -3.02 0.58
C GLU A 18 10.54 -3.78 0.74
N ALA A 19 11.51 -3.50 -0.12
CA ALA A 19 12.80 -4.20 -0.09
C ALA A 19 13.59 -3.97 1.22
N VAL A 20 13.41 -2.81 1.85
CA VAL A 20 14.12 -2.40 3.07
C VAL A 20 13.59 -3.08 4.35
N GLU A 21 12.44 -3.76 4.26
CA GLU A 21 11.73 -4.33 5.41
C GLU A 21 12.06 -5.80 5.69
N CYS A 22 12.98 -6.42 4.93
CA CYS A 22 13.28 -7.85 5.04
C CYS A 22 13.58 -8.31 6.48
N GLY A 23 14.29 -7.48 7.26
CA GLY A 23 14.58 -7.75 8.67
C GLY A 23 13.35 -7.71 9.57
N ALA A 24 12.48 -6.72 9.39
CA ALA A 24 11.22 -6.60 10.12
C ALA A 24 10.26 -7.75 9.78
N ALA A 25 10.10 -8.07 8.50
CA ALA A 25 9.28 -9.20 8.06
C ALA A 25 9.83 -10.54 8.58
N SER A 26 11.15 -10.75 8.56
CA SER A 26 11.77 -11.93 9.16
C SER A 26 11.52 -12.04 10.66
N LEU A 27 11.56 -10.92 11.40
CA LEU A 27 11.22 -10.90 12.82
C LEU A 27 9.73 -11.21 13.06
N ALA A 28 8.84 -10.66 12.23
CA ALA A 28 7.40 -10.96 12.27
C ALA A 28 7.12 -12.46 12.10
N MET A 29 7.81 -13.11 11.16
CA MET A 29 7.73 -14.56 10.96
C MET A 29 8.15 -15.33 12.23
N ILE A 30 9.25 -14.94 12.88
CA ILE A 30 9.73 -15.57 14.12
C ILE A 30 8.73 -15.38 15.27
N LEU A 31 8.22 -14.16 15.47
CA LEU A 31 7.20 -13.88 16.50
C LEU A 31 5.93 -14.69 16.26
N ALA A 32 5.46 -14.76 15.01
CA ALA A 32 4.29 -15.54 14.61
C ALA A 32 4.48 -17.05 14.85
N TYR A 33 5.69 -17.57 14.65
CA TYR A 33 6.05 -18.96 14.97
C TYR A 33 5.88 -19.27 16.46
N TYR A 34 6.23 -18.33 17.34
CA TYR A 34 6.03 -18.46 18.79
C TYR A 34 4.61 -18.08 19.27
N GLY A 35 3.75 -17.60 18.37
CA GLY A 35 2.33 -17.33 18.63
C GLY A 35 2.01 -15.87 18.94
N LYS A 36 2.91 -14.93 18.61
CA LYS A 36 2.66 -13.49 18.71
C LYS A 36 2.53 -12.89 17.30
N TYR A 37 1.32 -12.51 16.92
CA TYR A 37 1.00 -11.94 15.61
C TYR A 37 0.89 -10.43 15.74
N LEU A 38 1.88 -9.72 15.22
CA LEU A 38 1.87 -8.26 15.16
C LEU A 38 1.78 -7.80 13.71
N PRO A 39 1.14 -6.65 13.45
CA PRO A 39 1.18 -6.00 12.15
C PRO A 39 2.62 -5.68 11.72
N LEU A 40 2.90 -5.75 10.42
CA LEU A 40 4.27 -5.56 9.91
C LEU A 40 4.75 -4.12 10.12
N GLU A 41 3.84 -3.16 10.03
CA GLU A 41 4.05 -1.73 10.28
C GLU A 41 4.55 -1.45 11.71
N GLU A 42 4.02 -2.14 12.72
CA GLU A 42 4.47 -2.00 14.11
C GLU A 42 5.90 -2.52 14.27
N ILE A 43 6.19 -3.67 13.66
CA ILE A 43 7.52 -4.27 13.69
C ILE A 43 8.52 -3.43 12.89
N ARG A 44 8.09 -2.78 11.80
CA ARG A 44 8.93 -1.86 11.01
C ARG A 44 9.43 -0.69 11.87
N ILE A 45 8.52 -0.08 12.62
CA ILE A 45 8.87 1.00 13.56
C ILE A 45 9.78 0.46 14.66
N ALA A 46 9.44 -0.70 15.25
CA ALA A 46 10.23 -1.31 16.32
C ALA A 46 11.65 -1.71 15.87
N CYS A 47 11.83 -2.15 14.63
CA CYS A 47 13.12 -2.45 14.03
C CYS A 47 13.86 -1.19 13.53
N GLY A 48 13.25 -0.01 13.61
CA GLY A 48 13.84 1.24 13.14
C GLY A 48 14.26 1.16 11.67
N VAL A 49 13.41 0.58 10.82
CA VAL A 49 13.68 0.43 9.38
C VAL A 49 13.82 1.82 8.76
N SER A 50 14.98 2.11 8.18
CA SER A 50 15.24 3.36 7.47
C SER A 50 15.24 3.15 5.96
N ARG A 51 15.54 4.21 5.21
CA ARG A 51 15.80 4.14 3.75
C ARG A 51 16.88 3.12 3.38
N ASP A 52 17.81 2.83 4.29
CA ASP A 52 18.93 1.91 4.07
C ASP A 52 18.64 0.46 4.52
N GLY A 53 17.43 0.19 5.04
CA GLY A 53 17.05 -1.13 5.52
C GLY A 53 17.12 -1.33 7.03
N SER A 54 17.09 -2.59 7.46
CA SER A 54 17.15 -2.99 8.86
C SER A 54 18.57 -3.40 9.25
N LYS A 55 19.12 -2.87 10.35
CA LYS A 55 20.37 -3.37 10.92
C LYS A 55 20.11 -4.62 11.76
N ALA A 56 21.02 -5.60 11.72
CA ALA A 56 20.92 -6.82 12.54
C ALA A 56 20.81 -6.50 14.05
N SER A 57 21.54 -5.49 14.53
CA SER A 57 21.44 -4.99 15.91
C SER A 57 20.05 -4.49 16.27
N ASN A 58 19.38 -3.85 15.31
CA ASN A 58 18.06 -3.26 15.51
C ASN A 58 16.98 -4.35 15.59
N ILE A 59 17.09 -5.37 14.74
CA ILE A 59 16.24 -6.57 14.81
C ILE A 59 16.37 -7.24 16.19
N LEU A 60 17.59 -7.37 16.72
CA LEU A 60 17.81 -7.94 18.06
C LEU A 60 17.23 -7.07 19.17
N LYS A 61 17.37 -5.73 19.10
CA LYS A 61 16.78 -4.79 20.08
C LYS A 61 15.25 -4.88 20.04
N ALA A 62 14.65 -4.86 18.84
CA ALA A 62 13.21 -4.99 18.65
C ALA A 62 12.67 -6.31 19.21
N ALA A 63 13.34 -7.44 18.93
CA ALA A 63 12.95 -8.74 19.44
C ALA A 63 12.93 -8.78 20.98
N ARG A 64 13.93 -8.18 21.64
CA ARG A 64 13.98 -8.09 23.10
C ARG A 64 12.83 -7.26 23.66
N ASN A 65 12.49 -6.14 23.02
CA ASN A 65 11.32 -5.33 23.42
C ASN A 65 10.00 -6.11 23.34
N TYR A 66 9.93 -7.18 22.54
CA TYR A 66 8.77 -8.06 22.45
C TYR A 66 8.81 -9.29 23.36
N GLY A 67 9.77 -9.36 24.30
CA GLY A 67 9.90 -10.46 25.28
C GLY A 67 10.67 -11.67 24.75
N MET A 68 11.66 -11.45 23.89
CA MET A 68 12.51 -12.51 23.34
C MET A 68 13.97 -12.38 23.79
N VAL A 69 14.56 -13.49 24.21
CA VAL A 69 16.02 -13.63 24.30
C VAL A 69 16.58 -13.71 22.87
N ALA A 70 17.14 -12.60 22.41
CA ALA A 70 17.71 -12.48 21.06
C ALA A 70 19.23 -12.30 21.07
N LYS A 71 19.96 -13.17 20.35
CA LYS A 71 21.43 -13.14 20.24
C LYS A 71 21.89 -13.24 18.78
N GLY A 72 22.89 -12.44 18.43
CA GLY A 72 23.56 -12.47 17.13
C GLY A 72 24.90 -13.18 17.18
N PHE A 73 25.21 -13.97 16.16
CA PHE A 73 26.44 -14.74 16.04
C PHE A 73 27.03 -14.62 14.64
N ARG A 74 28.36 -14.77 14.56
CA ARG A 74 29.07 -15.05 13.31
C ARG A 74 29.43 -16.54 13.29
N LYS A 75 28.88 -17.30 12.34
CA LYS A 75 29.04 -18.76 12.24
C LYS A 75 29.15 -19.19 10.79
N GLU A 76 29.94 -20.22 10.55
CA GLU A 76 29.98 -20.92 9.26
C GLU A 76 28.79 -21.90 9.13
N THR A 77 28.46 -22.30 7.90
CA THR A 77 27.32 -23.16 7.58
C THR A 77 27.29 -24.45 8.41
N GLU A 78 28.44 -25.04 8.70
CA GLU A 78 28.53 -26.31 9.42
C GLU A 78 27.99 -26.23 10.86
N PHE A 79 28.19 -25.10 11.52
CA PHE A 79 27.75 -24.87 12.90
C PHE A 79 26.27 -24.50 13.02
N LEU A 80 25.57 -24.24 11.92
CA LEU A 80 24.12 -24.03 11.92
C LEU A 80 23.38 -25.29 12.36
N LYS A 81 24.03 -26.46 12.24
CA LYS A 81 23.44 -27.76 12.60
C LYS A 81 23.24 -27.96 14.09
N ASP A 82 23.97 -27.20 14.91
CA ASP A 82 23.89 -27.29 16.36
C ASP A 82 22.97 -26.22 16.96
N MET A 83 22.42 -25.33 16.12
CA MET A 83 21.56 -24.24 16.54
C MET A 83 20.09 -24.66 16.58
N LYS A 84 19.35 -24.12 17.53
CA LYS A 84 17.91 -24.29 17.62
C LYS A 84 17.21 -23.41 16.57
N LEU A 85 16.43 -24.04 15.71
CA LEU A 85 15.67 -23.40 14.64
C LEU A 85 14.25 -23.02 15.12
N PRO A 86 13.60 -22.01 14.51
CA PRO A 86 14.05 -21.20 13.37
C PRO A 86 15.03 -20.07 13.77
N VAL A 87 15.87 -19.65 12.83
CA VAL A 87 16.81 -18.52 12.99
C VAL A 87 16.70 -17.55 11.82
N ILE A 88 17.06 -16.28 12.02
CA ILE A 88 17.21 -15.31 10.92
C ILE A 88 18.66 -15.32 10.46
N ILE A 89 18.90 -15.40 9.16
CA ILE A 89 20.22 -15.34 8.55
C ILE A 89 20.32 -14.16 7.59
N HIS A 90 21.53 -13.62 7.45
CA HIS A 90 21.81 -12.59 6.46
C HIS A 90 22.33 -13.21 5.16
N TRP A 91 21.72 -12.80 4.06
CA TRP A 91 21.76 -13.42 2.74
C TRP A 91 22.21 -12.42 1.68
N ASN A 92 23.13 -12.81 0.79
CA ASN A 92 23.65 -12.00 -0.32
C ASN A 92 24.13 -10.58 0.04
N PHE A 93 24.55 -10.39 1.29
CA PHE A 93 25.01 -9.10 1.84
C PHE A 93 23.98 -7.96 1.82
N ASN A 94 22.72 -8.24 1.51
CA ASN A 94 21.70 -7.20 1.34
C ASN A 94 20.30 -7.59 1.83
N HIS A 95 20.12 -8.78 2.40
CA HIS A 95 18.79 -9.33 2.67
C HIS A 95 18.78 -10.21 3.93
N PHE A 96 17.66 -10.21 4.67
CA PHE A 96 17.45 -11.12 5.80
C PHE A 96 16.38 -12.16 5.44
N VAL A 97 16.64 -13.43 5.76
CA VAL A 97 15.73 -14.55 5.52
C VAL A 97 15.65 -15.46 6.74
N VAL A 98 14.53 -16.17 6.91
CA VAL A 98 14.37 -17.14 8.00
C VAL A 98 14.81 -18.52 7.54
N LEU A 99 15.71 -19.16 8.28
CA LEU A 99 16.08 -20.56 8.10
C LEU A 99 15.16 -21.46 8.96
N GLU A 100 14.39 -22.30 8.29
CA GLU A 100 13.40 -23.20 8.91
C GLU A 100 13.97 -24.59 9.24
N GLY A 101 14.98 -25.02 8.49
CA GLY A 101 15.48 -26.39 8.52
C GLY A 101 16.44 -26.66 7.37
N PHE A 102 17.05 -27.85 7.40
CA PHE A 102 17.83 -28.37 6.30
C PHE A 102 17.78 -29.91 6.34
N ASP A 103 17.99 -30.54 5.19
CA ASP A 103 18.22 -31.98 5.07
C ASP A 103 19.63 -32.27 4.53
N LYS A 104 19.85 -33.40 3.83
CA LYS A 104 21.18 -33.75 3.31
C LYS A 104 21.60 -32.86 2.14
N GLU A 105 20.66 -32.37 1.33
CA GLU A 105 20.95 -31.67 0.08
C GLU A 105 20.35 -30.27 0.01
N LEU A 106 19.27 -30.02 0.78
CA LEU A 106 18.48 -28.80 0.68
C LEU A 106 18.42 -28.06 2.02
N PHE A 107 18.47 -26.73 1.93
CA PHE A 107 18.14 -25.80 3.01
C PHE A 107 16.76 -25.22 2.76
N TYR A 108 15.92 -25.20 3.80
CA TYR A 108 14.57 -24.68 3.77
C TYR A 108 14.55 -23.25 4.30
N LEU A 109 14.29 -22.30 3.43
CA LEU A 109 14.22 -20.88 3.73
C LEU A 109 12.78 -20.39 3.67
N ASN A 110 12.44 -19.44 4.52
CA ASN A 110 11.25 -18.62 4.40
C ASN A 110 11.72 -17.19 4.15
N ASP A 111 11.69 -16.79 2.88
CA ASP A 111 12.23 -15.53 2.39
C ASP A 111 11.12 -14.46 2.42
N PRO A 112 11.29 -13.33 3.13
CA PRO A 112 10.31 -12.25 3.11
C PRO A 112 9.98 -11.71 1.71
N GLY A 113 10.92 -11.76 0.79
CA GLY A 113 10.74 -11.28 -0.57
C GLY A 113 9.97 -12.26 -1.47
N SER A 114 10.20 -13.57 -1.31
CA SER A 114 9.72 -14.59 -2.25
C SER A 114 8.87 -15.71 -1.63
N GLY A 115 8.72 -15.72 -0.31
CA GLY A 115 8.06 -16.77 0.45
C GLY A 115 8.95 -17.99 0.73
N PRO A 116 8.34 -19.13 1.11
CA PRO A 116 9.07 -20.37 1.36
C PRO A 116 9.77 -20.88 0.10
N ARG A 117 11.07 -21.17 0.20
CA ARG A 117 11.87 -21.77 -0.89
C ARG A 117 12.88 -22.77 -0.34
N SER A 118 13.27 -23.71 -1.20
CA SER A 118 14.34 -24.66 -0.90
C SER A 118 15.54 -24.34 -1.79
N VAL A 119 16.73 -24.27 -1.21
CA VAL A 119 17.97 -23.98 -1.95
C VAL A 119 18.97 -25.13 -1.79
N PRO A 120 19.72 -25.48 -2.85
CA PRO A 120 20.83 -26.42 -2.75
C PRO A 120 21.92 -25.93 -1.81
N LYS A 121 22.71 -26.85 -1.27
CA LYS A 121 23.84 -26.51 -0.39
C LYS A 121 24.84 -25.53 -1.03
N GLU A 122 25.17 -25.70 -2.31
CA GLU A 122 26.12 -24.82 -3.00
C GLU A 122 25.63 -23.36 -3.06
N GLU A 123 24.35 -23.16 -3.40
CA GLU A 123 23.74 -21.83 -3.41
C GLU A 123 23.70 -21.23 -1.99
N PHE A 124 23.40 -22.05 -0.98
CA PHE A 124 23.41 -21.63 0.41
C PHE A 124 24.78 -21.16 0.86
N ASP A 125 25.84 -21.93 0.59
CA ASP A 125 27.20 -21.60 0.99
C ASP A 125 27.73 -20.33 0.29
N GLN A 126 27.31 -20.07 -0.95
CA GLN A 126 27.67 -18.83 -1.67
C GLN A 126 26.93 -17.59 -1.15
N SER A 127 25.68 -17.77 -0.72
CA SER A 127 24.79 -16.66 -0.39
C SER A 127 24.78 -16.31 1.10
N PHE A 128 25.05 -17.27 1.97
CA PHE A 128 25.06 -17.07 3.42
C PHE A 128 26.29 -16.29 3.84
N THR A 129 26.07 -15.13 4.47
CA THR A 129 27.17 -14.20 4.83
C THR A 129 27.86 -14.54 6.15
N GLY A 130 27.37 -15.56 6.87
CA GLY A 130 27.87 -15.95 8.18
C GLY A 130 27.18 -15.29 9.37
N ILE A 131 26.25 -14.35 9.17
CA ILE A 131 25.52 -13.69 10.26
C ILE A 131 24.21 -14.44 10.56
N VAL A 132 24.03 -14.84 11.82
CA VAL A 132 22.84 -15.52 12.34
C VAL A 132 22.27 -14.78 13.55
N LEU A 133 20.95 -14.67 13.61
CA LEU A 133 20.20 -14.18 14.77
C LEU A 133 19.31 -15.31 15.29
N THR A 134 19.42 -15.56 16.60
CA THR A 134 18.66 -16.60 17.32
C THR A 134 17.66 -15.97 18.25
N PHE A 135 16.53 -16.65 18.47
CA PHE A 135 15.39 -16.12 19.22
C PHE A 135 14.76 -17.22 20.07
N GLU A 136 14.61 -16.96 21.36
CA GLU A 136 13.86 -17.80 22.30
C GLU A 136 12.91 -16.92 23.13
N PRO A 137 11.67 -17.34 23.39
CA PRO A 137 10.75 -16.57 24.22
C PRO A 137 11.24 -16.51 25.66
N GLU A 138 11.16 -15.33 26.29
CA GLU A 138 11.34 -15.18 27.73
C GLU A 138 10.17 -15.79 28.52
N PRO A 139 10.32 -16.08 29.83
CA PRO A 139 9.26 -16.69 30.63
C PRO A 139 7.94 -15.89 30.66
N ASP A 140 8.01 -14.57 30.46
CA ASP A 140 6.93 -13.60 30.40
C ASP A 140 6.45 -13.30 28.96
N PHE A 141 6.90 -14.07 27.96
CA PHE A 141 6.47 -13.90 26.58
C PHE A 141 4.96 -14.13 26.40
N GLU A 142 4.23 -13.05 26.15
CA GLU A 142 2.80 -13.11 25.90
C GLU A 142 2.47 -13.44 24.44
N LYS A 143 1.65 -14.48 24.26
CA LYS A 143 1.07 -14.83 22.95
C LYS A 143 -0.14 -13.94 22.67
N THR A 144 0.05 -12.91 21.85
CA THR A 144 -0.98 -11.95 21.49
C THR A 144 -1.22 -11.88 19.98
N GLY A 145 -2.36 -11.33 19.58
CA GLY A 145 -2.76 -11.24 18.17
C GLY A 145 -3.36 -12.53 17.60
N ASN A 146 -3.99 -12.42 16.43
CA ASN A 146 -4.62 -13.53 15.72
C ASN A 146 -4.05 -13.66 14.32
N LYS A 147 -4.09 -14.87 13.76
CA LYS A 147 -3.79 -15.06 12.34
C LYS A 147 -4.74 -14.21 11.50
N PRO A 148 -4.23 -13.51 10.47
CA PRO A 148 -5.08 -12.74 9.57
C PRO A 148 -6.16 -13.66 8.99
N ASN A 149 -7.43 -13.23 9.08
CA ASN A 149 -8.58 -14.00 8.63
C ASN A 149 -9.34 -13.23 7.56
N ILE A 150 -9.22 -13.69 6.32
CA ILE A 150 -9.86 -13.10 5.14
C ILE A 150 -11.37 -12.97 5.35
N ALA A 151 -12.03 -13.99 5.91
CA ALA A 151 -13.49 -13.98 6.09
C ALA A 151 -13.95 -12.87 7.04
N ALA A 152 -13.18 -12.61 8.11
CA ALA A 152 -13.47 -11.53 9.04
C ALA A 152 -13.28 -10.15 8.38
N ALA A 153 -12.21 -10.00 7.59
CA ALA A 153 -11.92 -8.76 6.86
C ALA A 153 -12.97 -8.47 5.76
N LEU A 154 -13.39 -9.48 5.00
CA LEU A 154 -14.48 -9.36 4.03
C LEU A 154 -15.81 -8.98 4.71
N LYS A 155 -16.13 -9.61 5.85
CA LYS A 155 -17.34 -9.29 6.63
C LYS A 155 -17.35 -7.84 7.10
N LYS A 156 -16.22 -7.31 7.57
CA LYS A 156 -16.08 -5.90 7.99
C LYS A 156 -16.38 -4.94 6.82
N ARG A 157 -15.90 -5.26 5.61
CA ARG A 157 -16.07 -4.44 4.41
C ARG A 157 -17.46 -4.53 3.77
N LEU A 158 -18.20 -5.62 4.02
CA LEU A 158 -19.60 -5.77 3.57
C LEU A 158 -20.62 -5.06 4.47
N LYS A 159 -20.19 -4.58 5.65
CA LYS A 159 -21.04 -3.85 6.59
C LYS A 159 -21.58 -2.58 5.91
N GLY A 160 -22.90 -2.37 5.95
CA GLY A 160 -23.55 -1.23 5.26
C GLY A 160 -24.02 -1.51 3.82
N SER A 161 -23.82 -2.74 3.32
CA SER A 161 -24.31 -3.21 2.03
C SER A 161 -25.32 -4.36 2.13
N GLU A 162 -25.80 -4.64 3.34
CA GLU A 162 -26.68 -5.78 3.65
C GLU A 162 -27.99 -5.78 2.85
N ALA A 163 -28.63 -4.62 2.70
CA ALA A 163 -29.87 -4.51 1.92
C ALA A 163 -29.66 -4.84 0.43
N ALA A 164 -28.57 -4.36 -0.16
CA ALA A 164 -28.25 -4.63 -1.57
C ALA A 164 -27.89 -6.10 -1.79
N LEU A 165 -27.12 -6.70 -0.87
CA LEU A 165 -26.81 -8.14 -0.90
C LEU A 165 -28.07 -8.99 -0.76
N THR A 166 -28.96 -8.62 0.17
CA THR A 166 -30.24 -9.31 0.37
C THR A 166 -31.08 -9.26 -0.90
N TYR A 167 -31.17 -8.09 -1.53
CA TYR A 167 -31.89 -7.93 -2.79
C TYR A 167 -31.29 -8.80 -3.91
N VAL A 168 -29.96 -8.79 -4.08
CA VAL A 168 -29.26 -9.64 -5.07
C VAL A 168 -29.52 -11.12 -4.79
N ILE A 169 -29.53 -11.53 -3.52
CA ILE A 169 -29.84 -12.91 -3.13
C ILE A 169 -31.28 -13.27 -3.50
N LEU A 170 -32.25 -12.39 -3.23
CA LEU A 170 -33.66 -12.61 -3.57
C LEU A 170 -33.86 -12.72 -5.09
N VAL A 171 -33.24 -11.86 -5.89
CA VAL A 171 -33.29 -11.96 -7.36
C VAL A 171 -32.60 -13.24 -7.84
N GLY A 172 -31.49 -13.64 -7.22
CA GLY A 172 -30.81 -14.91 -7.51
C GLY A 172 -31.68 -16.13 -7.18
N LEU A 173 -32.42 -16.12 -6.08
CA LEU A 173 -33.40 -17.15 -5.76
C LEU A 173 -34.56 -17.16 -6.76
N ALA A 174 -35.03 -16.00 -7.22
CA ALA A 174 -36.05 -15.91 -8.26
C ALA A 174 -35.59 -16.52 -9.61
N LEU A 175 -34.29 -16.42 -9.92
CA LEU A 175 -33.68 -17.03 -11.13
C LEU A 175 -33.69 -18.57 -11.10
N VAL A 176 -33.87 -19.20 -9.95
CA VAL A 176 -34.03 -20.66 -9.84
C VAL A 176 -35.25 -21.13 -10.61
N ILE A 177 -36.35 -20.36 -10.60
CA ILE A 177 -37.60 -20.75 -11.26
C ILE A 177 -37.39 -20.91 -12.78
N PRO A 178 -36.93 -19.88 -13.53
CA PRO A 178 -36.59 -20.06 -14.95
C PRO A 178 -35.54 -21.15 -15.20
N GLY A 179 -34.56 -21.30 -14.30
CA GLY A 179 -33.50 -22.32 -14.40
C GLY A 179 -34.05 -23.76 -14.38
N LEU A 180 -35.06 -24.02 -13.54
CA LEU A 180 -35.70 -25.34 -13.42
C LEU A 180 -36.74 -25.64 -14.51
N VAL A 181 -37.39 -24.60 -15.02
CA VAL A 181 -38.44 -24.74 -16.03
C VAL A 181 -37.85 -25.17 -17.38
N ILE A 182 -36.62 -24.75 -17.72
CA ILE A 182 -35.97 -25.10 -19.00
C ILE A 182 -35.82 -26.62 -19.20
N PRO A 183 -35.24 -27.40 -18.26
CA PRO A 183 -35.20 -28.86 -18.37
C PRO A 183 -36.58 -29.50 -18.56
N VAL A 184 -37.60 -28.98 -17.88
CA VAL A 184 -38.98 -29.47 -17.97
C VAL A 184 -39.56 -29.23 -19.36
N PHE A 185 -39.32 -28.06 -19.97
CA PHE A 185 -39.74 -27.81 -21.34
C PHE A 185 -39.10 -28.77 -22.34
N THR A 186 -37.80 -29.06 -22.18
CA THR A 186 -37.12 -30.04 -23.04
C THR A 186 -37.70 -31.44 -22.88
N LYS A 187 -38.03 -31.85 -21.64
CA LYS A 187 -38.71 -33.13 -21.39
C LYS A 187 -40.06 -33.21 -22.09
N ILE A 188 -40.92 -32.21 -21.89
CA ILE A 188 -42.26 -32.16 -22.50
C ILE A 188 -42.16 -32.16 -24.03
N PHE A 189 -41.22 -31.40 -24.59
CA PHE A 189 -41.01 -31.37 -26.04
C PHE A 189 -40.69 -32.76 -26.61
N ILE A 190 -39.76 -33.48 -25.98
CA ILE A 190 -39.32 -34.79 -26.45
C ILE A 190 -40.41 -35.85 -26.20
N ASP A 191 -40.88 -35.97 -24.96
CA ASP A 191 -41.78 -37.08 -24.57
C ASP A 191 -43.20 -36.89 -25.11
N ASP A 192 -43.79 -35.70 -24.97
CA ASP A 192 -45.21 -35.47 -25.28
C ASP A 192 -45.45 -35.01 -26.73
N ILE A 193 -44.58 -34.17 -27.28
CA ILE A 193 -44.78 -33.56 -28.61
C ILE A 193 -44.14 -34.40 -29.71
N LEU A 194 -42.85 -34.70 -29.58
CA LEU A 194 -42.08 -35.40 -30.61
C LEU A 194 -42.40 -36.90 -30.64
N LEU A 195 -42.45 -37.56 -29.48
CA LEU A 195 -42.76 -38.99 -29.37
C LEU A 195 -44.26 -39.25 -29.15
N GLY A 196 -44.93 -38.43 -28.34
CA GLY A 196 -46.35 -38.57 -28.00
C GLY A 196 -47.33 -38.02 -29.05
N GLY A 197 -46.86 -37.35 -30.11
CA GLY A 197 -47.68 -36.88 -31.23
C GLY A 197 -48.64 -35.71 -30.90
N LYS A 198 -48.50 -35.05 -29.74
CA LYS A 198 -49.36 -33.94 -29.31
C LYS A 198 -48.97 -32.60 -29.97
N GLY A 199 -49.08 -32.51 -31.30
CA GLY A 199 -48.69 -31.31 -32.07
C GLY A 199 -49.36 -30.00 -31.62
N ASN A 200 -50.58 -30.06 -31.09
CA ASN A 200 -51.33 -28.89 -30.59
C ASN A 200 -50.67 -28.23 -29.37
N TRP A 201 -49.81 -28.93 -28.62
CA TRP A 201 -49.09 -28.39 -27.47
C TRP A 201 -47.79 -27.66 -27.83
N LEU A 202 -47.36 -27.70 -29.10
CA LEU A 202 -46.13 -27.05 -29.56
C LEU A 202 -46.16 -25.53 -29.40
N VAL A 203 -47.23 -24.87 -29.87
CA VAL A 203 -47.34 -23.41 -29.79
C VAL A 203 -47.40 -22.92 -28.33
N PRO A 204 -48.23 -23.51 -27.43
CA PRO A 204 -48.21 -23.18 -26.00
C PRO A 204 -46.84 -23.38 -25.34
N LEU A 205 -46.12 -24.46 -25.69
CA LEU A 205 -44.79 -24.73 -25.15
C LEU A 205 -43.79 -23.66 -25.61
N LEU A 206 -43.77 -23.33 -26.90
CA LEU A 206 -42.89 -22.29 -27.46
C LEU A 206 -43.17 -20.92 -26.84
N LEU A 207 -44.45 -20.57 -26.62
CA LEU A 207 -44.83 -19.36 -25.89
C LEU A 207 -44.32 -19.38 -24.44
N GLY A 208 -44.47 -20.50 -23.74
CA GLY A 208 -43.93 -20.68 -22.38
C GLY A 208 -42.40 -20.55 -22.32
N MET A 209 -41.70 -21.11 -23.31
CA MET A 209 -40.24 -20.96 -23.46
C MET A 209 -39.84 -19.50 -23.71
N ALA A 210 -40.55 -18.80 -24.60
CA ALA A 210 -40.29 -17.39 -24.89
C ALA A 210 -40.52 -16.50 -23.65
N ILE A 211 -41.63 -16.70 -22.92
CA ILE A 211 -41.93 -15.97 -21.68
C ILE A 211 -40.84 -16.24 -20.63
N THR A 212 -40.44 -17.50 -20.47
CA THR A 212 -39.40 -17.89 -19.50
C THR A 212 -38.04 -17.29 -19.88
N ALA A 213 -37.71 -17.22 -21.18
CA ALA A 213 -36.49 -16.58 -21.67
C ALA A 213 -36.50 -15.06 -21.40
N ILE A 214 -37.62 -14.38 -21.65
CA ILE A 214 -37.79 -12.94 -21.35
C ILE A 214 -37.68 -12.69 -19.84
N LEU A 215 -38.36 -13.49 -19.02
CA LEU A 215 -38.30 -13.40 -17.56
C LEU A 215 -36.87 -13.62 -17.05
N ARG A 216 -36.17 -14.64 -17.56
CA ARG A 216 -34.76 -14.89 -17.23
C ARG A 216 -33.88 -13.71 -17.62
N GLY A 217 -34.05 -13.17 -18.83
CA GLY A 217 -33.31 -12.00 -19.30
C GLY A 217 -33.54 -10.77 -18.41
N PHE A 218 -34.79 -10.49 -18.06
CA PHE A 218 -35.16 -9.41 -17.16
C PHE A 218 -34.55 -9.59 -15.76
N LEU A 219 -34.73 -10.76 -15.13
CA LEU A 219 -34.19 -11.04 -13.80
C LEU A 219 -32.66 -11.02 -13.79
N THR A 220 -32.01 -11.51 -14.83
CA THR A 220 -30.55 -11.46 -14.98
C THR A 220 -30.08 -10.01 -15.12
N GLY A 221 -30.74 -9.22 -15.96
CA GLY A 221 -30.44 -7.79 -16.12
C GLY A 221 -30.62 -7.01 -14.82
N LEU A 222 -31.70 -7.30 -14.09
CA LEU A 222 -31.97 -6.74 -12.76
C LEU A 222 -30.87 -7.12 -11.78
N GLN A 223 -30.48 -8.40 -11.72
CA GLN A 223 -29.40 -8.87 -10.85
C GLN A 223 -28.08 -8.15 -11.17
N GLN A 224 -27.69 -8.09 -12.44
CA GLN A 224 -26.45 -7.45 -12.88
C GLN A 224 -26.44 -5.94 -12.60
N TYR A 225 -27.58 -5.27 -12.78
CA TYR A 225 -27.71 -3.85 -12.44
C TYR A 225 -27.44 -3.58 -10.95
N TYR A 226 -28.01 -4.37 -10.04
CA TYR A 226 -27.80 -4.19 -8.61
C TYR A 226 -26.41 -4.65 -8.14
N LEU A 227 -25.84 -5.68 -8.76
CA LEU A 227 -24.44 -6.08 -8.54
C LEU A 227 -23.48 -4.95 -8.93
N LEU A 228 -23.67 -4.35 -10.12
CA LEU A 228 -22.86 -3.21 -10.58
C LEU A 228 -23.02 -2.00 -9.66
N ARG A 229 -24.24 -1.67 -9.25
CA ARG A 229 -24.48 -0.57 -8.30
C ARG A 229 -23.79 -0.81 -6.95
N LEU A 230 -23.79 -2.06 -6.47
CA LEU A 230 -23.09 -2.44 -5.25
C LEU A 230 -21.56 -2.30 -5.42
N GLU A 231 -21.01 -2.75 -6.56
CA GLU A 231 -19.60 -2.59 -6.91
C GLU A 231 -19.19 -1.13 -6.89
N THR A 232 -19.91 -0.26 -7.61
CA THR A 232 -19.61 1.18 -7.68
C THR A 232 -19.69 1.83 -6.31
N LYS A 233 -20.69 1.47 -5.49
CA LYS A 233 -20.81 2.01 -4.12
C LYS A 233 -19.62 1.62 -3.25
N ILE A 234 -19.24 0.33 -3.26
CA ILE A 234 -18.11 -0.15 -2.46
C ILE A 234 -16.82 0.53 -2.94
N ALA A 235 -16.52 0.48 -4.25
CA ALA A 235 -15.31 1.05 -4.83
C ALA A 235 -15.16 2.55 -4.50
N LEU A 236 -16.20 3.36 -4.74
CA LEU A 236 -16.17 4.80 -4.43
C LEU A 236 -15.96 5.06 -2.93
N SER A 237 -16.72 4.36 -2.06
CA SER A 237 -16.63 4.57 -0.62
C SER A 237 -15.27 4.14 -0.07
N THR A 238 -14.75 2.98 -0.46
CA THR A 238 -13.48 2.47 0.07
C THR A 238 -12.30 3.26 -0.48
N SER A 239 -12.31 3.65 -1.76
CA SER A 239 -11.24 4.44 -2.35
C SER A 239 -11.19 5.86 -1.78
N ALA A 240 -12.35 6.49 -1.56
CA ALA A 240 -12.42 7.80 -0.89
C ALA A 240 -11.94 7.73 0.56
N GLN A 241 -12.41 6.75 1.35
CA GLN A 241 -11.97 6.56 2.73
C GLN A 241 -10.48 6.27 2.82
N PHE A 242 -9.95 5.44 1.92
CA PHE A 242 -8.53 5.11 1.88
C PHE A 242 -7.69 6.34 1.55
N LEU A 243 -8.05 7.09 0.50
CA LEU A 243 -7.29 8.29 0.12
C LEU A 243 -7.34 9.35 1.23
N TRP A 244 -8.50 9.58 1.82
CA TRP A 244 -8.65 10.49 2.96
C TRP A 244 -7.78 10.07 4.15
N HIS A 245 -7.81 8.78 4.49
CA HIS A 245 -6.99 8.22 5.56
C HIS A 245 -5.50 8.41 5.27
N VAL A 246 -5.03 8.10 4.05
CA VAL A 246 -3.64 8.32 3.63
C VAL A 246 -3.22 9.77 3.83
N LEU A 247 -4.04 10.74 3.44
CA LEU A 247 -3.75 12.18 3.62
C LEU A 247 -3.66 12.61 5.09
N CYS A 248 -4.17 11.80 6.02
CA CYS A 248 -4.12 12.04 7.46
C CYS A 248 -3.01 11.23 8.18
N LEU A 249 -2.17 10.50 7.43
CA LEU A 249 -1.03 9.79 8.00
C LEU A 249 0.15 10.73 8.24
N PRO A 250 0.99 10.44 9.25
CA PRO A 250 2.14 11.27 9.57
C PRO A 250 3.24 11.15 8.50
N VAL A 251 4.12 12.15 8.40
CA VAL A 251 5.13 12.24 7.32
C VAL A 251 6.12 11.07 7.33
N GLU A 252 6.39 10.48 8.49
CA GLU A 252 7.23 9.28 8.62
C GLU A 252 6.72 8.13 7.74
N PHE A 253 5.40 7.99 7.56
CA PHE A 253 4.80 7.01 6.65
C PHE A 253 5.24 7.19 5.19
N PHE A 254 5.33 8.45 4.73
CA PHE A 254 5.65 8.82 3.36
C PHE A 254 7.14 8.81 3.06
N THR A 255 7.99 9.18 4.02
CA THR A 255 9.47 9.07 3.85
C THR A 255 9.92 7.62 3.63
N GLN A 256 9.09 6.71 4.09
CA GLN A 256 9.30 5.28 4.12
C GLN A 256 8.76 4.59 2.88
N ARG A 257 7.78 5.17 2.17
CA ARG A 257 7.06 4.53 1.06
C ARG A 257 7.09 5.34 -0.23
N SER A 258 7.14 4.66 -1.37
CA SER A 258 7.05 5.34 -2.66
C SER A 258 5.60 5.75 -3.00
N ALA A 259 5.43 6.91 -3.63
CA ALA A 259 4.12 7.36 -4.12
C ALA A 259 3.48 6.36 -5.11
N GLY A 260 4.30 5.68 -5.92
CA GLY A 260 3.85 4.63 -6.82
C GLY A 260 3.26 3.41 -6.10
N ASP A 261 3.85 3.02 -4.97
CA ASP A 261 3.30 1.93 -4.14
C ASP A 261 1.94 2.31 -3.55
N ILE A 262 1.83 3.51 -2.96
CA ILE A 262 0.57 4.02 -2.40
C ILE A 262 -0.51 4.09 -3.48
N SER A 263 -0.17 4.59 -4.68
CA SER A 263 -1.09 4.66 -5.84
C SER A 263 -1.59 3.27 -6.25
N MET A 264 -0.72 2.26 -6.29
CA MET A 264 -1.15 0.88 -6.56
C MET A 264 -2.11 0.34 -5.51
N ARG A 265 -1.95 0.72 -4.22
CA ARG A 265 -2.88 0.31 -3.16
C ARG A 265 -4.25 0.96 -3.34
N VAL A 266 -4.33 2.21 -3.83
CA VAL A 266 -5.61 2.82 -4.20
C VAL A 266 -6.32 1.96 -5.26
N GLN A 267 -5.61 1.50 -6.29
CA GLN A 267 -6.18 0.61 -7.32
C GLN A 267 -6.56 -0.78 -6.77
N SER A 268 -5.83 -1.30 -5.77
CA SER A 268 -6.19 -2.56 -5.11
C SER A 268 -7.59 -2.51 -4.47
N ASN A 269 -8.08 -1.34 -4.03
CA ASN A 269 -9.45 -1.21 -3.52
C ASN A 269 -10.50 -1.63 -4.56
N ASP A 270 -10.33 -1.25 -5.83
CA ASP A 270 -11.26 -1.61 -6.90
C ASP A 270 -11.28 -3.14 -7.12
N THR A 271 -10.11 -3.77 -7.03
CA THR A 271 -9.95 -5.23 -7.13
C THR A 271 -10.65 -5.96 -5.98
N VAL A 272 -10.53 -5.46 -4.74
CA VAL A 272 -11.25 -5.98 -3.58
C VAL A 272 -12.76 -5.77 -3.72
N ALA A 273 -13.19 -4.58 -4.18
CA ALA A 273 -14.59 -4.24 -4.39
C ALA A 273 -15.24 -5.19 -5.41
N GLN A 274 -14.60 -5.44 -6.56
CA GLN A 274 -15.06 -6.38 -7.59
C GLN A 274 -15.27 -7.80 -7.06
N LEU A 275 -14.37 -8.28 -6.20
CA LEU A 275 -14.52 -9.61 -5.60
C LEU A 275 -15.72 -9.65 -4.65
N LEU A 276 -15.87 -8.63 -3.80
CA LEU A 276 -16.93 -8.52 -2.79
C LEU A 276 -18.32 -8.39 -3.40
N SER A 277 -18.49 -7.50 -4.38
CA SER A 277 -19.78 -7.20 -4.99
C SER A 277 -20.18 -8.23 -6.02
N GLY A 278 -19.25 -8.71 -6.85
CA GLY A 278 -19.56 -9.54 -8.02
C GLY A 278 -19.39 -11.04 -7.74
N GLN A 279 -18.15 -11.50 -7.68
CA GLN A 279 -17.82 -12.94 -7.68
C GLN A 279 -18.23 -13.66 -6.40
N LEU A 280 -18.09 -13.05 -5.22
CA LEU A 280 -18.53 -13.65 -3.96
C LEU A 280 -20.05 -13.80 -3.91
N ALA A 281 -20.79 -12.76 -4.26
CA ALA A 281 -22.25 -12.77 -4.23
C ALA A 281 -22.83 -13.78 -5.24
N THR A 282 -22.33 -13.78 -6.47
CA THR A 282 -22.75 -14.73 -7.51
C THR A 282 -22.40 -16.17 -7.17
N ASN A 283 -21.19 -16.45 -6.68
CA ASN A 283 -20.82 -17.82 -6.28
C ASN A 283 -21.57 -18.31 -5.04
N ALA A 284 -21.85 -17.44 -4.07
CA ALA A 284 -22.68 -17.79 -2.92
C ALA A 284 -24.10 -18.18 -3.35
N LEU A 285 -24.68 -17.43 -4.28
CA LEU A 285 -25.97 -17.77 -4.89
C LEU A 285 -25.91 -19.09 -5.65
N ASN A 286 -24.90 -19.26 -6.48
CA ASN A 286 -24.72 -20.46 -7.28
C ASN A 286 -24.57 -21.71 -6.40
N LEU A 287 -23.90 -21.62 -5.25
CA LEU A 287 -23.82 -22.70 -4.26
C LEU A 287 -25.20 -23.09 -3.71
N VAL A 288 -26.06 -22.10 -3.42
CA VAL A 288 -27.45 -22.35 -3.03
C VAL A 288 -28.20 -23.04 -4.15
N MET A 289 -28.04 -22.59 -5.41
CA MET A 289 -28.66 -23.22 -6.58
C MET A 289 -28.18 -24.67 -6.79
N THR A 290 -26.89 -24.95 -6.58
CA THR A 290 -26.33 -26.31 -6.66
C THR A 290 -27.07 -27.27 -5.73
N VAL A 291 -27.39 -26.85 -4.50
CA VAL A 291 -28.16 -27.68 -3.56
C VAL A 291 -29.57 -27.94 -4.09
N PHE A 292 -30.24 -26.93 -4.64
CA PHE A 292 -31.58 -27.10 -5.25
C PHE A 292 -31.56 -28.07 -6.44
N TYR A 293 -30.60 -27.90 -7.38
CA TYR A 293 -30.46 -28.81 -8.53
C TYR A 293 -30.17 -30.24 -8.07
N PHE A 294 -29.32 -30.40 -7.05
CA PHE A 294 -29.01 -31.71 -6.49
C PHE A 294 -30.24 -32.41 -5.92
N VAL A 295 -31.07 -31.71 -5.14
CA VAL A 295 -32.32 -32.27 -4.58
C VAL A 295 -33.26 -32.74 -5.70
N ILE A 296 -33.36 -31.99 -6.79
CA ILE A 296 -34.22 -32.35 -7.92
C ILE A 296 -33.63 -33.52 -8.70
N MET A 297 -32.32 -33.57 -8.91
CA MET A 297 -31.65 -34.71 -9.54
C MET A 297 -31.91 -36.01 -8.78
N LEU A 298 -31.87 -35.98 -7.45
CA LEU A 298 -32.22 -37.14 -6.61
C LEU A 298 -33.64 -37.67 -6.85
N GLN A 299 -34.59 -36.77 -7.15
CA GLN A 299 -35.97 -37.15 -7.48
C GLN A 299 -36.09 -37.80 -8.87
N TYR A 300 -35.21 -37.46 -9.80
CA TYR A 300 -35.18 -38.09 -11.14
C TYR A 300 -34.57 -39.49 -11.09
N ASN A 301 -33.35 -39.61 -10.56
CA ASN A 301 -32.67 -40.90 -10.44
C ASN A 301 -31.48 -40.82 -9.46
N LEU A 302 -31.46 -41.72 -8.47
CA LEU A 302 -30.40 -41.78 -7.46
C LEU A 302 -29.04 -42.13 -8.07
N TRP A 303 -28.97 -43.14 -8.95
CA TRP A 303 -27.72 -43.64 -9.52
C TRP A 303 -27.04 -42.62 -10.42
N LEU A 304 -27.80 -41.96 -11.29
CA LEU A 304 -27.26 -40.88 -12.13
C LEU A 304 -26.82 -39.67 -11.28
N SER A 305 -27.51 -39.39 -10.18
CA SER A 305 -27.12 -38.30 -9.25
C SER A 305 -25.81 -38.59 -8.53
N LEU A 306 -25.57 -39.84 -8.14
CA LEU A 306 -24.29 -40.25 -7.53
C LEU A 306 -23.10 -40.04 -8.45
N VAL A 307 -23.27 -40.22 -9.77
CA VAL A 307 -22.23 -39.88 -10.77
C VAL A 307 -21.90 -38.38 -10.71
N GLY A 308 -22.91 -37.52 -10.60
CA GLY A 308 -22.73 -36.08 -10.45
C GLY A 308 -21.95 -35.70 -9.18
N ILE A 309 -22.31 -36.29 -8.04
CA ILE A 309 -21.58 -36.08 -6.77
C ILE A 309 -20.13 -36.52 -6.91
N ALA A 310 -19.88 -37.70 -7.49
CA ALA A 310 -18.54 -38.22 -7.68
C ALA A 310 -17.69 -37.27 -8.54
N ALA A 311 -18.27 -36.72 -9.62
CA ALA A 311 -17.62 -35.71 -10.45
C ALA A 311 -17.33 -34.41 -9.69
N ALA A 312 -18.30 -33.92 -8.89
CA ALA A 312 -18.12 -32.73 -8.06
C ALA A 312 -17.01 -32.91 -7.01
N VAL A 313 -16.98 -34.05 -6.31
CA VAL A 313 -15.93 -34.39 -5.33
C VAL A 313 -14.57 -34.51 -6.00
N ALA A 314 -14.50 -35.13 -7.18
CA ALA A 314 -13.26 -35.23 -7.97
C ALA A 314 -12.75 -33.83 -8.37
N ASN A 315 -13.63 -32.96 -8.86
CA ASN A 315 -13.32 -31.56 -9.17
C ASN A 315 -12.78 -30.82 -7.93
N ILE A 316 -13.51 -30.82 -6.81
CA ILE A 316 -13.10 -30.12 -5.58
C ILE A 316 -11.76 -30.65 -5.04
N SER A 317 -11.55 -31.97 -5.08
CA SER A 317 -10.32 -32.59 -4.61
C SER A 317 -9.11 -32.20 -5.47
N TYR A 318 -9.28 -32.22 -6.79
CA TYR A 318 -8.26 -31.77 -7.73
C TYR A 318 -7.92 -30.29 -7.52
N LEU A 319 -8.93 -29.44 -7.27
CA LEU A 319 -8.72 -28.03 -6.99
C LEU A 319 -7.89 -27.78 -5.75
N LYS A 320 -8.21 -28.48 -4.66
CA LYS A 320 -7.46 -28.37 -3.42
C LYS A 320 -5.99 -28.78 -3.60
N TYR A 321 -5.73 -29.76 -4.46
CA TYR A 321 -4.37 -30.21 -4.79
C TYR A 321 -3.59 -29.17 -5.61
N VAL A 322 -4.19 -28.62 -6.67
CA VAL A 322 -3.51 -27.64 -7.55
C VAL A 322 -3.37 -26.27 -6.89
N SER A 323 -4.40 -25.79 -6.20
CA SER A 323 -4.40 -24.49 -5.52
C SER A 323 -3.22 -24.33 -4.57
N ARG A 324 -2.87 -25.39 -3.81
CA ARG A 324 -1.72 -25.37 -2.90
C ARG A 324 -0.38 -25.16 -3.60
N ARG A 325 -0.20 -25.69 -4.82
CA ARG A 325 1.05 -25.52 -5.58
C ARG A 325 1.15 -24.13 -6.22
N ARG A 326 0.01 -23.52 -6.54
CA ARG A 326 -0.05 -22.27 -7.30
C ARG A 326 0.24 -21.03 -6.46
N VAL A 327 -0.04 -21.08 -5.14
CA VAL A 327 0.16 -19.94 -4.23
C VAL A 327 1.58 -19.40 -4.32
N ASP A 328 2.58 -20.28 -4.24
CA ASP A 328 3.99 -19.87 -4.21
C ASP A 328 4.44 -19.29 -5.56
N THR A 329 4.05 -19.92 -6.67
CA THR A 329 4.37 -19.41 -8.02
C THR A 329 3.68 -18.07 -8.29
N ASN A 330 2.40 -17.91 -7.87
CA ASN A 330 1.66 -16.66 -8.04
C ASN A 330 2.32 -15.50 -7.26
N ARG A 331 2.78 -15.76 -6.04
CA ARG A 331 3.54 -14.79 -5.24
C ARG A 331 4.83 -14.37 -5.95
N LYS A 332 5.59 -15.33 -6.47
CA LYS A 332 6.82 -15.07 -7.24
C LYS A 332 6.54 -14.21 -8.48
N LEU A 333 5.45 -14.49 -9.20
CA LEU A 333 5.06 -13.70 -10.38
C LEU A 333 4.74 -12.24 -10.00
N LEU A 334 3.96 -12.03 -8.94
CA LEU A 334 3.63 -10.67 -8.47
C LEU A 334 4.91 -9.88 -8.14
N GLN A 335 5.91 -10.52 -7.52
CA GLN A 335 7.19 -9.89 -7.21
C GLN A 335 7.99 -9.54 -8.48
N ASP A 336 8.10 -10.46 -9.44
CA ASP A 336 8.85 -10.23 -10.67
C ASP A 336 8.20 -9.12 -11.52
N ARG A 337 6.85 -9.07 -11.57
CA ARG A 337 6.10 -7.93 -12.14
C ARG A 337 6.42 -6.61 -11.44
N GLY A 338 6.49 -6.62 -10.11
CA GLY A 338 6.90 -5.45 -9.32
C GLY A 338 8.29 -4.94 -9.70
N LYS A 339 9.28 -5.83 -9.81
CA LYS A 339 10.66 -5.49 -10.21
C LYS A 339 10.76 -4.95 -11.62
N LEU A 340 10.02 -5.54 -12.56
CA LEU A 340 9.94 -5.08 -13.95
C LEU A 340 9.41 -3.63 -14.01
N ARG A 341 8.27 -3.37 -13.35
CA ARG A 341 7.66 -2.04 -13.30
C ARG A 341 8.55 -1.03 -12.60
N GLY A 342 9.12 -1.41 -11.45
CA GLY A 342 10.05 -0.55 -10.69
C GLY A 342 11.27 -0.17 -11.53
N THR A 343 11.88 -1.14 -12.22
CA THR A 343 13.02 -0.88 -13.11
C THR A 343 12.63 0.09 -14.24
N ALA A 344 11.48 -0.13 -14.88
CA ALA A 344 10.98 0.76 -15.94
C ALA A 344 10.78 2.20 -15.43
N MET A 345 10.12 2.36 -14.28
CA MET A 345 9.90 3.66 -13.67
C MET A 345 11.21 4.36 -13.31
N SER A 346 12.16 3.66 -12.67
CA SER A 346 13.47 4.22 -12.34
C SER A 346 14.21 4.70 -13.57
N GLY A 347 14.17 3.94 -14.67
CA GLY A 347 14.79 4.35 -15.95
C GLY A 347 14.15 5.61 -16.54
N LEU A 348 12.83 5.71 -16.51
CA LEU A 348 12.11 6.90 -16.99
C LEU A 348 12.41 8.14 -16.12
N GLN A 349 12.55 7.98 -14.80
CA GLN A 349 12.92 9.07 -13.89
C GLN A 349 14.33 9.61 -14.14
N ILE A 350 15.26 8.78 -14.61
CA ILE A 350 16.65 9.18 -14.90
C ILE A 350 16.94 9.26 -16.40
N ILE A 351 15.91 9.47 -17.23
CA ILE A 351 16.05 9.39 -18.69
C ILE A 351 17.10 10.36 -19.24
N GLU A 352 17.19 11.56 -18.67
CA GLU A 352 18.22 12.55 -19.03
C GLU A 352 19.63 12.01 -18.75
N THR A 353 19.83 11.35 -17.60
CA THR A 353 21.10 10.71 -17.25
C THR A 353 21.43 9.58 -18.22
N ILE A 354 20.47 8.70 -18.52
CA ILE A 354 20.65 7.59 -19.48
C ILE A 354 21.07 8.13 -20.86
N LYS A 355 20.43 9.22 -21.31
CA LYS A 355 20.76 9.89 -22.58
C LYS A 355 22.13 10.54 -22.55
N ALA A 356 22.47 11.24 -21.47
CA ALA A 356 23.76 11.90 -21.32
C ALA A 356 24.92 10.88 -21.22
N SER A 357 24.69 9.73 -20.61
CA SER A 357 25.71 8.69 -20.42
C SER A 357 25.78 7.67 -21.57
N GLY A 358 24.85 7.68 -22.52
CA GLY A 358 24.77 6.68 -23.59
C GLY A 358 24.49 5.26 -23.08
N ALA A 359 23.78 5.12 -21.95
CA ALA A 359 23.58 3.85 -21.25
C ALA A 359 22.28 3.12 -21.66
N GLU A 360 21.67 3.49 -22.79
CA GLU A 360 20.38 2.91 -23.22
C GLU A 360 20.44 1.40 -23.37
N SER A 361 21.51 0.87 -23.98
CA SER A 361 21.67 -0.55 -24.23
C SER A 361 21.79 -1.37 -22.94
N ASP A 362 22.55 -0.89 -21.96
CA ASP A 362 22.74 -1.55 -20.67
C ASP A 362 21.45 -1.56 -19.85
N PHE A 363 20.75 -0.42 -19.83
CA PHE A 363 19.45 -0.32 -19.18
C PHE A 363 18.42 -1.23 -19.84
N PHE A 364 18.37 -1.25 -21.19
CA PHE A 364 17.48 -2.11 -21.95
C PHE A 364 17.77 -3.60 -21.72
N ALA A 365 19.04 -4.01 -21.64
CA ALA A 365 19.43 -5.38 -21.32
C ALA A 365 18.93 -5.80 -19.92
N LYS A 366 19.08 -4.92 -18.93
CA LYS A 366 18.56 -5.15 -17.56
C LYS A 366 17.04 -5.27 -17.54
N TRP A 367 16.34 -4.35 -18.20
CA TRP A 367 14.88 -4.36 -18.28
C TRP A 367 14.35 -5.59 -19.00
N SER A 368 14.94 -5.95 -20.15
CA SER A 368 14.56 -7.13 -20.93
C SER A 368 14.83 -8.44 -20.17
N GLY A 369 15.87 -8.50 -19.34
CA GLY A 369 16.09 -9.62 -18.41
C GLY A 369 14.94 -9.81 -17.41
N TYR A 370 14.45 -8.72 -16.81
CA TYR A 370 13.27 -8.78 -15.94
C TYR A 370 11.99 -9.12 -16.70
N GLN A 371 11.83 -8.62 -17.92
CA GLN A 371 10.70 -8.96 -18.79
C GLN A 371 10.69 -10.46 -19.11
N ALA A 372 11.84 -11.02 -19.52
CA ALA A 372 11.97 -12.44 -19.81
C ALA A 372 11.68 -13.30 -18.58
N LYS A 373 12.20 -12.92 -17.41
CA LYS A 373 11.93 -13.61 -16.15
C LYS A 373 10.43 -13.59 -15.78
N THR A 374 9.79 -12.44 -15.94
CA THR A 374 8.35 -12.28 -15.69
C THR A 374 7.53 -13.14 -16.64
N LEU A 375 7.83 -13.11 -17.95
CA LEU A 375 7.16 -13.94 -18.95
C LEU A 375 7.33 -15.44 -18.67
N ASN A 376 8.51 -15.88 -18.23
CA ASN A 376 8.74 -17.28 -17.86
C ASN A 376 7.88 -17.70 -16.65
N ALA A 377 7.78 -16.84 -15.62
CA ALA A 377 6.92 -17.09 -14.47
C ALA A 377 5.43 -17.08 -14.85
N GLU A 378 5.01 -16.18 -15.75
CA GLU A 378 3.66 -16.16 -16.32
C GLU A 378 3.34 -17.43 -17.09
N GLN A 379 4.29 -17.92 -17.89
CA GLN A 379 4.12 -19.16 -18.66
C GLN A 379 4.01 -20.38 -17.75
N GLU A 380 4.86 -20.49 -16.71
CA GLU A 380 4.81 -21.57 -15.72
C GLU A 380 3.45 -21.62 -15.00
N LEU A 381 2.94 -20.44 -14.58
CA LEU A 381 1.60 -20.30 -14.03
C LEU A 381 0.49 -20.56 -15.04
N GLY A 382 0.69 -20.13 -16.29
CA GLY A 382 -0.25 -20.27 -17.39
C GLY A 382 -0.53 -21.72 -17.71
N VAL A 383 0.51 -22.56 -17.76
CA VAL A 383 0.37 -24.02 -17.93
C VAL A 383 -0.46 -24.61 -16.79
N SER A 384 -0.14 -24.27 -15.54
CA SER A 384 -0.91 -24.73 -14.37
C SER A 384 -2.37 -24.27 -14.41
N THR A 385 -2.61 -23.04 -14.89
CA THR A 385 -3.95 -22.45 -15.05
C THR A 385 -4.74 -23.17 -16.14
N GLN A 386 -4.10 -23.54 -17.25
CA GLN A 386 -4.72 -24.27 -18.35
C GLN A 386 -5.12 -25.69 -17.95
N PHE A 387 -4.28 -26.40 -17.17
CA PHE A 387 -4.68 -27.71 -16.62
C PHE A 387 -5.86 -27.60 -15.65
N LEU A 388 -5.94 -26.49 -14.92
CA LEU A 388 -6.99 -26.22 -13.95
C LEU A 388 -8.33 -25.85 -14.62
N SER A 389 -8.33 -25.34 -15.85
CA SER A 389 -9.54 -25.17 -16.67
C SER A 389 -9.89 -26.40 -17.51
N ALA A 390 -8.88 -27.12 -18.03
CA ALA A 390 -9.07 -28.27 -18.90
C ALA A 390 -9.63 -29.50 -18.17
N ILE A 391 -9.15 -29.82 -16.96
CA ILE A 391 -9.59 -31.01 -16.22
C ILE A 391 -11.07 -30.95 -15.81
N PRO A 392 -11.60 -29.85 -15.27
CA PRO A 392 -13.04 -29.75 -14.99
C PRO A 392 -13.89 -29.86 -16.26
N THR A 393 -13.44 -29.30 -17.38
CA THR A 393 -14.10 -29.43 -18.67
C THR A 393 -14.12 -30.89 -19.13
N PHE A 394 -12.98 -31.57 -19.05
CA PHE A 394 -12.86 -33.00 -19.36
C PHE A 394 -13.76 -33.86 -18.46
N LEU A 395 -13.75 -33.62 -17.15
CA LEU A 395 -14.58 -34.35 -16.19
C LEU A 395 -16.08 -34.09 -16.44
N THR A 396 -16.46 -32.88 -16.83
CA THR A 396 -17.85 -32.55 -17.20
C THR A 396 -18.28 -33.32 -18.46
N THR A 397 -17.45 -33.33 -19.51
CA THR A 397 -17.71 -34.11 -20.73
C THR A 397 -17.80 -35.60 -20.42
N LEU A 398 -16.85 -36.14 -19.63
CA LEU A 398 -16.86 -37.54 -19.21
C LEU A 398 -18.12 -37.89 -18.42
N THR A 399 -18.51 -37.02 -17.48
CA THR A 399 -19.73 -37.18 -16.68
C THR A 399 -20.97 -37.22 -17.58
N ASN A 400 -21.07 -36.29 -18.53
CA ASN A 400 -22.18 -36.26 -19.49
C ASN A 400 -22.23 -37.53 -20.36
N THR A 401 -21.08 -38.05 -20.79
CA THR A 401 -21.01 -39.32 -21.52
C THR A 401 -21.45 -40.51 -20.65
N VAL A 402 -20.98 -40.60 -19.40
CA VAL A 402 -21.37 -41.65 -18.47
C VAL A 402 -22.87 -41.59 -18.18
N VAL A 403 -23.41 -40.40 -17.95
CA VAL A 403 -24.86 -40.17 -17.76
C VAL A 403 -25.64 -40.58 -19.01
N LEU A 404 -25.14 -40.30 -20.21
CA LEU A 404 -25.78 -40.73 -21.46
C LEU A 404 -25.82 -42.26 -21.59
N VAL A 405 -24.70 -42.95 -21.30
CA VAL A 405 -24.60 -44.41 -21.39
C VAL A 405 -25.49 -45.08 -20.35
N LEU A 406 -25.39 -44.68 -19.07
CA LEU A 406 -26.21 -45.24 -17.99
C LEU A 406 -27.68 -44.89 -18.17
N GLY A 407 -27.99 -43.65 -18.56
CA GLY A 407 -29.33 -43.20 -18.88
C GLY A 407 -29.95 -43.96 -20.05
N GLY A 408 -29.18 -44.22 -21.11
CA GLY A 408 -29.59 -45.05 -22.23
C GLY A 408 -29.93 -46.48 -21.81
N LEU A 409 -29.13 -47.08 -20.93
CA LEU A 409 -29.43 -48.41 -20.37
C LEU A 409 -30.72 -48.39 -19.52
N LEU A 410 -30.98 -47.33 -18.76
CA LEU A 410 -32.21 -47.16 -17.99
C LEU A 410 -33.43 -46.97 -18.91
N ILE A 411 -33.27 -46.26 -20.03
CA ILE A 411 -34.30 -46.13 -21.06
C ILE A 411 -34.64 -47.48 -21.68
N PHE A 412 -33.62 -48.30 -22.01
CA PHE A 412 -33.85 -49.66 -22.54
C PHE A 412 -34.58 -50.58 -21.55
N ARG A 413 -34.43 -50.34 -20.23
CA ARG A 413 -35.16 -51.04 -19.17
C ARG A 413 -36.56 -50.47 -18.90
N GLY A 414 -36.93 -49.35 -19.53
CA GLY A 414 -38.21 -48.66 -19.32
C GLY A 414 -38.28 -47.87 -17.99
N GLU A 415 -37.17 -47.67 -17.30
CA GLU A 415 -37.11 -46.96 -16.01
C GLU A 415 -37.03 -45.43 -16.17
N LEU A 416 -36.66 -44.95 -17.36
CA LEU A 416 -36.49 -43.52 -17.66
C LEU A 416 -36.96 -43.22 -19.10
N THR A 417 -37.53 -42.03 -19.33
CA THR A 417 -37.87 -41.56 -20.69
C THR A 417 -36.70 -40.84 -21.36
N ILE A 418 -36.72 -40.73 -22.70
CA ILE A 418 -35.69 -40.00 -23.45
C ILE A 418 -35.69 -38.52 -23.03
N GLY A 419 -36.86 -37.89 -22.91
CA GLY A 419 -36.97 -36.51 -22.46
C GLY A 419 -36.48 -36.31 -21.03
N ALA A 420 -36.72 -37.27 -20.12
CA ALA A 420 -36.22 -37.19 -18.75
C ALA A 420 -34.70 -37.29 -18.68
N LEU A 421 -34.05 -38.07 -19.55
CA LEU A 421 -32.58 -38.13 -19.62
C LEU A 421 -31.98 -36.80 -20.10
N VAL A 422 -32.56 -36.18 -21.13
CA VAL A 422 -32.08 -34.88 -21.64
C VAL A 422 -32.28 -33.77 -20.58
N ALA A 423 -33.43 -33.78 -19.90
CA ALA A 423 -33.68 -32.88 -18.77
C ALA A 423 -32.66 -33.10 -17.64
N PHE A 424 -32.34 -34.36 -17.32
CA PHE A 424 -31.35 -34.70 -16.32
C PHE A 424 -29.94 -34.23 -16.71
N GLN A 425 -29.53 -34.35 -17.97
CA GLN A 425 -28.25 -33.82 -18.45
C GLN A 425 -28.16 -32.29 -18.33
N SER A 426 -29.27 -31.57 -18.58
CA SER A 426 -29.32 -30.12 -18.33
C SER A 426 -29.18 -29.79 -16.84
N LEU A 427 -29.90 -30.51 -15.97
CA LEU A 427 -29.80 -30.34 -14.51
C LEU A 427 -28.39 -30.66 -14.00
N MET A 428 -27.77 -31.72 -14.51
CA MET A 428 -26.39 -32.10 -14.20
C MET A 428 -25.40 -30.98 -14.58
N SER A 429 -25.57 -30.39 -15.75
CA SER A 429 -24.73 -29.27 -16.21
C SER A 429 -24.89 -28.05 -15.29
N SER A 430 -26.13 -27.69 -14.92
CA SER A 430 -26.41 -26.61 -13.97
C SER A 430 -25.92 -26.90 -12.54
N PHE A 431 -25.84 -28.18 -12.15
CA PHE A 431 -25.25 -28.60 -10.88
C PHE A 431 -23.72 -28.48 -10.85
N LEU A 432 -23.04 -28.86 -11.94
CA LEU A 432 -21.57 -28.84 -12.04
C LEU A 432 -20.99 -27.45 -12.34
N GLU A 433 -21.72 -26.57 -13.02
CA GLU A 433 -21.25 -25.22 -13.39
C GLU A 433 -20.77 -24.38 -12.18
N PRO A 434 -21.53 -24.28 -11.06
CA PRO A 434 -21.07 -23.60 -9.85
C PRO A 434 -19.80 -24.20 -9.23
N VAL A 435 -19.63 -25.53 -9.32
CA VAL A 435 -18.43 -26.23 -8.82
C VAL A 435 -17.20 -25.75 -9.58
N ASN A 436 -17.35 -25.50 -10.88
CA ASN A 436 -16.30 -24.91 -11.71
C ASN A 436 -16.05 -23.42 -11.39
N GLY A 437 -17.06 -22.68 -10.91
CA GLY A 437 -16.89 -21.31 -10.43
C GLY A 437 -16.06 -21.18 -9.15
N LEU A 438 -16.10 -22.18 -8.26
CA LEU A 438 -15.26 -22.20 -7.04
C LEU A 438 -13.76 -22.22 -7.34
N VAL A 439 -13.39 -22.77 -8.49
CA VAL A 439 -12.02 -22.87 -8.99
C VAL A 439 -11.41 -21.48 -9.17
N SER A 440 -12.10 -20.62 -9.91
CA SER A 440 -11.66 -19.25 -10.20
C SER A 440 -11.76 -18.38 -8.96
N LEU A 441 -12.79 -18.56 -8.15
CA LEU A 441 -12.95 -17.87 -6.87
C LEU A 441 -11.78 -18.14 -5.92
N GLY A 442 -11.33 -19.40 -5.80
CA GLY A 442 -10.19 -19.75 -4.94
C GLY A 442 -8.90 -19.05 -5.35
N SER A 443 -8.64 -18.92 -6.65
CA SER A 443 -7.51 -18.15 -7.17
C SER A 443 -7.64 -16.66 -6.87
N ARG A 444 -8.83 -16.09 -7.08
CA ARG A 444 -9.08 -14.66 -6.89
C ARG A 444 -9.04 -14.26 -5.41
N LEU A 445 -9.53 -15.14 -4.52
CA LEU A 445 -9.43 -14.94 -3.07
C LEU A 445 -7.98 -14.83 -2.60
N GLN A 446 -7.05 -15.58 -3.20
CA GLN A 446 -5.62 -15.49 -2.86
C GLN A 446 -4.96 -14.20 -3.34
N GLU A 447 -5.33 -13.72 -4.54
CA GLU A 447 -4.87 -12.43 -5.06
C GLU A 447 -5.35 -11.29 -4.15
N VAL A 448 -6.66 -11.29 -3.85
CA VAL A 448 -7.28 -10.28 -3.00
C VAL A 448 -6.82 -10.35 -1.56
N GLU A 449 -6.44 -11.52 -1.03
CA GLU A 449 -5.81 -11.60 0.30
C GLU A 449 -4.53 -10.74 0.38
N GLY A 450 -3.68 -10.79 -0.66
CA GLY A 450 -2.48 -9.95 -0.73
C GLY A 450 -2.81 -8.46 -0.80
N ASP A 451 -3.77 -8.09 -1.65
CA ASP A 451 -4.25 -6.71 -1.78
C ASP A 451 -4.88 -6.19 -0.48
N MET A 452 -5.69 -7.01 0.20
CA MET A 452 -6.31 -6.66 1.47
C MET A 452 -5.27 -6.45 2.57
N ASN A 453 -4.26 -7.32 2.67
CA ASN A 453 -3.18 -7.14 3.64
C ASN A 453 -2.42 -5.84 3.38
N ARG A 454 -2.18 -5.47 2.11
CA ARG A 454 -1.53 -4.20 1.74
C ARG A 454 -2.40 -2.98 2.05
N LEU A 455 -3.71 -3.09 1.86
CA LEU A 455 -4.66 -2.03 2.22
C LEU A 455 -4.75 -1.87 3.73
N ASP A 456 -4.85 -2.98 4.46
CA ASP A 456 -4.99 -2.99 5.91
C ASP A 456 -3.71 -2.48 6.60
N ASP A 457 -2.50 -2.75 6.06
CA ASP A 457 -1.21 -2.16 6.51
C ASP A 457 -1.23 -0.62 6.50
N VAL A 458 -1.95 -0.01 5.55
CA VAL A 458 -2.12 1.46 5.51
C VAL A 458 -3.22 1.89 6.47
N MET A 459 -4.39 1.23 6.41
CA MET A 459 -5.58 1.63 7.18
C MET A 459 -5.44 1.41 8.69
N GLN A 460 -4.49 0.58 9.13
CA GLN A 460 -4.17 0.34 10.53
C GLN A 460 -3.01 1.20 11.02
N TYR A 461 -2.33 1.92 10.12
CA TYR A 461 -1.28 2.85 10.51
C TYR A 461 -1.88 3.97 11.37
N PRO A 462 -1.25 4.34 12.49
CA PRO A 462 -1.77 5.39 13.35
C PRO A 462 -1.86 6.72 12.60
N LEU A 463 -3.03 7.36 12.69
CA LEU A 463 -3.23 8.72 12.19
C LEU A 463 -2.28 9.69 12.88
N ASP A 464 -1.89 10.74 12.17
CA ASP A 464 -1.18 11.87 12.76
C ASP A 464 -2.06 12.49 13.86
N GLU A 465 -1.49 12.68 15.05
CA GLU A 465 -2.19 13.30 16.18
C GLU A 465 -2.78 14.67 15.80
N GLN A 466 -2.11 15.42 14.91
CA GLN A 466 -2.57 16.72 14.41
C GLN A 466 -3.82 16.60 13.53
N THR A 467 -4.15 15.41 13.00
CA THR A 467 -5.29 15.19 12.11
C THR A 467 -6.52 14.63 12.84
N LYS A 468 -6.37 14.23 14.11
CA LYS A 468 -7.51 13.78 14.92
C LYS A 468 -8.45 14.96 15.13
N GLU A 469 -9.65 14.89 14.57
CA GLU A 469 -10.75 15.82 14.85
C GLU A 469 -11.22 15.61 16.30
N ASP A 470 -10.49 16.13 17.27
CA ASP A 470 -10.93 16.19 18.67
C ASP A 470 -10.17 17.32 19.40
N LEU A 471 -10.54 18.56 19.10
CA LEU A 471 -10.76 19.53 20.16
C LEU A 471 -12.21 19.99 20.01
N PRO A 472 -13.06 19.79 21.02
CA PRO A 472 -14.38 20.44 21.06
C PRO A 472 -14.19 21.93 20.81
N ASP A 473 -15.17 22.54 20.16
CA ASP A 473 -15.33 23.97 19.85
C ASP A 473 -15.27 24.91 21.10
N ASP A 474 -14.81 24.40 22.24
CA ASP A 474 -14.70 25.07 23.53
C ASP A 474 -13.31 25.68 23.75
N GLY A 475 -12.24 25.13 23.15
CA GLY A 475 -10.86 25.64 23.33
C GLY A 475 -10.38 26.65 22.26
N SER A 476 -11.07 26.75 21.13
CA SER A 476 -10.70 27.68 20.03
C SER A 476 -10.92 29.15 20.39
N LYS A 477 -11.83 29.43 21.36
CA LYS A 477 -12.14 30.79 21.81
C LYS A 477 -11.05 31.43 22.65
N ASP A 478 -10.17 30.62 23.24
CA ASP A 478 -9.08 31.10 24.09
C ASP A 478 -7.82 31.48 23.29
N PHE A 479 -7.79 31.17 21.99
CA PHE A 479 -6.69 31.53 21.11
C PHE A 479 -7.08 32.63 20.11
N PRO A 480 -6.16 33.56 19.78
CA PRO A 480 -6.39 34.52 18.72
C PRO A 480 -6.50 33.83 17.36
N GLU A 481 -7.14 34.46 16.37
CA GLU A 481 -7.26 33.92 15.00
C GLU A 481 -5.89 33.64 14.35
N LYS A 482 -4.83 34.29 14.85
CA LYS A 482 -3.46 34.17 14.36
C LYS A 482 -2.45 34.43 15.49
N LEU A 483 -1.34 33.70 15.46
CA LEU A 483 -0.23 33.84 16.40
C LEU A 483 0.56 35.14 16.13
N GLU A 484 1.10 35.74 17.20
CA GLU A 484 1.96 36.91 17.15
C GLU A 484 3.34 36.58 16.56
N GLY A 485 3.82 35.37 16.81
CA GLY A 485 5.03 34.82 16.16
C GLY A 485 6.21 34.62 17.10
N TYR A 486 6.00 34.54 18.41
CA TYR A 486 7.01 34.10 19.36
C TYR A 486 7.23 32.59 19.23
N ILE A 487 8.48 32.14 19.23
CA ILE A 487 8.85 30.72 19.15
C ILE A 487 9.86 30.41 20.25
N GLU A 488 9.61 29.35 21.02
CA GLU A 488 10.57 28.84 21.99
C GLU A 488 10.74 27.31 21.84
N LEU A 489 12.00 26.89 21.69
CA LEU A 489 12.41 25.49 21.65
C LEU A 489 13.15 25.19 22.95
N ARG A 490 12.67 24.20 23.72
CA ARG A 490 13.24 23.81 25.02
C ARG A 490 13.78 22.39 24.98
N ASN A 491 15.10 22.26 25.09
CA ASN A 491 15.82 20.99 25.24
C ASN A 491 15.40 19.91 24.24
N LEU A 492 15.19 20.29 22.98
CA LEU A 492 14.74 19.38 21.94
C LEU A 492 15.78 18.30 21.67
N THR A 493 15.32 17.06 21.68
CA THR A 493 16.11 15.90 21.26
C THR A 493 15.32 15.13 20.21
N PHE A 494 15.97 14.76 19.10
CA PHE A 494 15.31 14.09 17.99
C PHE A 494 16.29 13.23 17.18
N GLY A 495 15.78 12.15 16.60
CA GLY A 495 16.46 11.38 15.55
C GLY A 495 15.44 10.62 14.70
N TYR A 496 15.87 10.15 13.53
CA TYR A 496 15.00 9.40 12.61
C TYR A 496 14.78 7.94 13.02
N SER A 497 15.63 7.38 13.90
CA SER A 497 15.50 6.02 14.41
C SER A 497 15.76 5.98 15.91
N ARG A 498 14.76 5.56 16.70
CA ARG A 498 14.85 5.43 18.17
C ARG A 498 15.94 4.44 18.63
N LEU A 499 16.45 3.61 17.72
CA LEU A 499 17.48 2.62 18.01
C LEU A 499 18.90 3.13 17.77
N GLU A 500 19.04 4.34 17.21
CA GLU A 500 20.29 5.04 16.93
C GLU A 500 20.44 6.29 17.82
N PRO A 501 21.66 6.83 17.98
CA PRO A 501 21.85 8.10 18.67
C PRO A 501 21.00 9.22 18.07
N PRO A 502 20.50 10.16 18.88
CA PRO A 502 19.74 11.29 18.37
C PRO A 502 20.60 12.14 17.43
N LEU A 503 19.97 12.66 16.37
CA LEU A 503 20.61 13.61 15.45
C LEU A 503 20.71 14.99 16.09
N ILE A 504 19.68 15.42 16.83
CA ILE A 504 19.62 16.69 17.57
C ILE A 504 19.59 16.37 19.06
N GLU A 505 20.42 17.03 19.87
CA GLU A 505 20.53 16.75 21.30
C GLU A 505 20.46 18.04 22.13
N ASN A 506 19.48 18.12 23.04
CA ASN A 506 19.26 19.23 23.98
C ASN A 506 19.27 20.63 23.32
N PHE A 507 18.68 20.76 22.13
CA PHE A 507 18.66 22.01 21.37
C PHE A 507 17.64 23.00 21.97
N SER A 508 18.06 24.25 22.21
CA SER A 508 17.19 25.30 22.73
C SER A 508 17.39 26.62 21.99
N LEU A 509 16.29 27.33 21.72
CA LEU A 509 16.27 28.55 20.91
C LEU A 509 15.03 29.39 21.25
N LYS A 510 15.14 30.72 21.19
CA LYS A 510 14.03 31.67 21.34
C LYS A 510 14.02 32.66 20.17
N LEU A 511 12.85 32.92 19.60
CA LEU A 511 12.63 33.93 18.57
C LEU A 511 11.49 34.85 19.02
N SER A 512 11.73 36.15 19.07
CA SER A 512 10.69 37.14 19.33
C SER A 512 9.91 37.48 18.06
N PRO A 513 8.69 38.04 18.15
CA PRO A 513 7.96 38.50 16.98
C PRO A 513 8.80 39.41 16.07
N GLY A 514 8.89 39.05 14.78
CA GLY A 514 9.67 39.78 13.77
C GLY A 514 11.19 39.53 13.79
N TYR A 515 11.71 38.73 14.74
CA TYR A 515 13.12 38.35 14.77
C TYR A 515 13.44 37.37 13.65
N ARG A 516 14.68 37.46 13.15
CA ARG A 516 15.21 36.59 12.11
C ARG A 516 16.42 35.84 12.65
N VAL A 517 16.33 34.52 12.70
CA VAL A 517 17.43 33.65 13.14
C VAL A 517 17.90 32.78 11.99
N ALA A 518 19.21 32.77 11.75
CA ALA A 518 19.84 31.89 10.78
C ALA A 518 20.43 30.63 11.44
N LEU A 519 20.13 29.45 10.90
CA LEU A 519 20.82 28.20 11.20
C LEU A 519 21.87 27.93 10.12
N VAL A 520 23.15 27.84 10.52
CA VAL A 520 24.29 27.59 9.64
C VAL A 520 25.13 26.41 10.11
N GLY A 521 25.87 25.76 9.22
CA GLY A 521 26.71 24.61 9.54
C GLY A 521 26.85 23.64 8.37
N GLY A 522 27.73 22.64 8.50
CA GLY A 522 27.99 21.65 7.45
C GLY A 522 26.77 20.84 7.00
N SER A 523 26.89 20.14 5.87
CA SER A 523 25.83 19.20 5.44
C SER A 523 25.61 18.11 6.48
N GLY A 524 24.36 17.74 6.73
CA GLY A 524 23.99 16.75 7.75
C GLY A 524 24.08 17.23 9.21
N SER A 525 24.34 18.52 9.47
CA SER A 525 24.40 19.04 10.85
C SER A 525 23.04 19.14 11.56
N GLY A 526 21.92 18.93 10.85
CA GLY A 526 20.57 18.90 11.43
C GLY A 526 19.70 20.14 11.17
N LYS A 527 20.16 21.12 10.39
CA LYS A 527 19.44 22.40 10.13
C LYS A 527 18.01 22.21 9.59
N SER A 528 17.87 21.54 8.46
CA SER A 528 16.57 21.20 7.86
C SER A 528 15.70 20.32 8.76
N THR A 529 16.33 19.54 9.65
CA THR A 529 15.58 18.75 10.64
C THR A 529 14.97 19.63 11.72
N ILE A 530 15.68 20.67 12.19
CA ILE A 530 15.11 21.67 13.11
C ILE A 530 13.97 22.44 12.43
N ALA A 531 14.14 22.85 11.17
CA ALA A 531 13.06 23.47 10.38
C ALA A 531 11.80 22.58 10.34
N LYS A 532 11.96 21.27 10.06
CA LYS A 532 10.88 20.28 10.07
C LYS A 532 10.26 20.04 11.45
N LEU A 533 11.03 20.14 12.53
CA LEU A 533 10.50 20.07 13.89
C LEU A 533 9.63 21.28 14.22
N VAL A 534 10.09 22.49 13.88
CA VAL A 534 9.34 23.73 14.14
C VAL A 534 8.06 23.80 13.29
N SER A 535 8.10 23.40 12.01
CA SER A 535 6.90 23.31 11.18
C SER A 535 5.92 22.22 11.65
N GLY A 536 6.40 21.26 12.45
CA GLY A 536 5.67 20.11 12.96
C GLY A 536 5.49 18.97 11.95
N ILE A 537 6.32 18.95 10.91
CA ILE A 537 6.49 17.81 10.01
C ILE A 537 7.09 16.61 10.74
N CYS A 538 7.97 16.86 11.72
CA CYS A 538 8.54 15.84 12.61
C CYS A 538 8.15 16.14 14.06
N LYS A 539 7.98 15.09 14.89
CA LYS A 539 7.78 15.23 16.34
C LYS A 539 9.09 14.98 17.11
N PRO A 540 9.50 15.86 18.04
CA PRO A 540 10.68 15.61 18.87
C PRO A 540 10.52 14.35 19.74
N TRP A 541 11.61 13.70 20.09
CA TRP A 541 11.60 12.56 21.02
C TRP A 541 11.35 12.99 22.47
N SER A 542 11.85 14.18 22.82
CA SER A 542 11.71 14.86 24.11
C SER A 542 11.99 16.35 23.94
N GLY A 543 11.56 17.14 24.92
CA GLY A 543 11.60 18.60 24.86
C GLY A 543 10.28 19.17 24.33
N GLU A 544 10.16 20.49 24.30
CA GLU A 544 8.91 21.19 23.98
C GLU A 544 9.13 22.29 22.94
N ILE A 545 8.13 22.48 22.08
CA ILE A 545 8.05 23.58 21.11
C ILE A 545 6.86 24.42 21.54
N LEU A 546 7.11 25.69 21.84
CA LEU A 546 6.08 26.65 22.24
C LEU A 546 5.95 27.73 21.18
N PHE A 547 4.71 28.10 20.88
CA PHE A 547 4.38 29.29 20.10
C PHE A 547 3.56 30.22 20.97
N ASP A 548 3.95 31.48 21.07
CA ASP A 548 3.33 32.47 21.97
C ASP A 548 3.10 31.89 23.38
N GLU A 549 4.15 31.27 23.94
CA GLU A 549 4.18 30.61 25.25
C GLU A 549 3.30 29.36 25.42
N ASN A 550 2.53 28.99 24.40
CA ASN A 550 1.67 27.82 24.41
C ASN A 550 2.37 26.62 23.75
N PRO A 551 2.39 25.43 24.36
CA PRO A 551 2.94 24.25 23.71
C PRO A 551 2.18 23.94 22.42
N ARG A 552 2.90 23.59 21.35
CA ARG A 552 2.34 23.32 20.02
C ARG A 552 1.14 22.37 20.05
N GLU A 553 1.19 21.34 20.90
CA GLU A 553 0.15 20.30 21.00
C GLU A 553 -1.22 20.83 21.46
N TYR A 554 -1.27 21.99 22.13
CA TYR A 554 -2.51 22.62 22.61
C TYR A 554 -3.07 23.67 21.64
N ILE A 555 -2.33 24.05 20.60
CA ILE A 555 -2.76 25.09 19.67
C ILE A 555 -3.63 24.46 18.57
N PRO A 556 -4.84 25.00 18.31
CA PRO A 556 -5.68 24.53 17.22
C PRO A 556 -4.96 24.54 15.87
N ARG A 557 -5.10 23.45 15.11
CA ARG A 557 -4.45 23.29 13.80
C ARG A 557 -4.77 24.40 12.81
N SER A 558 -6.00 24.91 12.80
CA SER A 558 -6.41 26.03 11.94
C SER A 558 -5.56 27.28 12.20
N ILE A 559 -5.27 27.58 13.46
CA ILE A 559 -4.47 28.74 13.87
C ILE A 559 -3.01 28.55 13.46
N LEU A 560 -2.45 27.34 13.66
CA LEU A 560 -1.09 27.02 13.19
C LEU A 560 -0.98 27.15 11.67
N ASN A 561 -1.93 26.59 10.92
CA ASN A 561 -1.94 26.65 9.45
C ASN A 561 -2.05 28.09 8.91
N ASN A 562 -2.75 28.99 9.63
CA ASN A 562 -2.88 30.40 9.26
C ASN A 562 -1.66 31.25 9.69
N SER A 563 -0.86 30.76 10.63
CA SER A 563 0.21 31.53 11.25
C SER A 563 1.60 31.15 10.75
N LEU A 564 1.82 29.88 10.40
CA LEU A 564 3.13 29.33 10.05
C LEU A 564 3.15 28.83 8.61
N SER A 565 4.16 29.28 7.85
CA SER A 565 4.46 28.76 6.52
C SER A 565 5.90 28.24 6.43
N LEU A 566 6.11 27.22 5.62
CA LEU A 566 7.43 26.65 5.29
C LEU A 566 7.69 26.77 3.78
N VAL A 567 8.88 27.21 3.42
CA VAL A 567 9.46 27.02 2.09
C VAL A 567 10.51 25.92 2.22
N ASP A 568 10.23 24.76 1.63
CA ASP A 568 11.11 23.59 1.67
C ASP A 568 12.28 23.75 0.67
N GLN A 569 13.33 22.95 0.87
CA GLN A 569 14.51 22.92 -0.01
C GLN A 569 14.14 22.44 -1.42
N ASP A 570 13.28 21.41 -1.51
CA ASP A 570 12.80 20.85 -2.77
C ASP A 570 11.47 21.50 -3.19
N ILE A 571 11.46 22.16 -4.36
CA ILE A 571 10.26 22.84 -4.87
C ILE A 571 9.36 21.85 -5.60
N PHE A 572 8.10 21.76 -5.17
CA PHE A 572 7.07 20.95 -5.82
C PHE A 572 5.91 21.81 -6.35
N LEU A 573 5.73 21.79 -7.67
CA LEU A 573 4.61 22.44 -8.37
C LEU A 573 3.81 21.36 -9.11
N PHE A 574 2.48 21.43 -9.00
CA PHE A 574 1.58 20.48 -9.64
C PHE A 574 0.92 21.09 -10.87
N GLN A 575 0.48 20.24 -11.78
CA GLN A 575 -0.25 20.68 -12.97
C GLN A 575 -1.61 21.28 -12.56
N GLY A 576 -1.84 22.54 -12.93
CA GLY A 576 -3.02 23.31 -12.54
C GLY A 576 -2.86 24.77 -12.91
N THR A 577 -3.74 25.65 -12.43
CA THR A 577 -3.52 27.10 -12.60
C THR A 577 -2.41 27.59 -11.66
N ILE A 578 -1.80 28.74 -11.97
CA ILE A 578 -0.88 29.41 -11.03
C ILE A 578 -1.62 29.77 -9.74
N ARG A 579 -2.87 30.22 -9.83
CA ARG A 579 -3.73 30.49 -8.67
C ARG A 579 -3.89 29.26 -7.77
N ASP A 580 -4.24 28.10 -8.33
CA ASP A 580 -4.38 26.87 -7.55
C ASP A 580 -3.06 26.46 -6.89
N ASN A 581 -1.93 26.62 -7.60
CA ASN A 581 -0.62 26.33 -7.04
C ASN A 581 -0.25 27.26 -5.88
N LEU A 582 -0.60 28.54 -5.94
CA LEU A 582 -0.29 29.52 -4.89
C LEU A 582 -1.24 29.44 -3.70
N THR A 583 -2.51 29.06 -3.92
CA THR A 583 -3.56 29.01 -2.88
C THR A 583 -3.82 27.60 -2.34
N LEU A 584 -3.28 26.56 -2.98
CA LEU A 584 -3.58 25.15 -2.67
C LEU A 584 -5.09 24.87 -2.61
N TRP A 585 -5.83 25.40 -3.59
CA TRP A 585 -7.29 25.33 -3.70
C TRP A 585 -8.09 26.01 -2.57
N ASP A 586 -7.41 26.75 -1.68
CA ASP A 586 -8.07 27.54 -0.65
C ASP A 586 -8.72 28.79 -1.26
N LYS A 587 -10.06 28.76 -1.29
CA LYS A 587 -10.88 29.86 -1.83
C LYS A 587 -11.02 31.03 -0.85
N THR A 588 -10.55 30.89 0.39
CA THR A 588 -10.61 31.93 1.41
C THR A 588 -9.46 32.94 1.30
N VAL A 589 -8.36 32.58 0.61
CA VAL A 589 -7.24 33.48 0.35
C VAL A 589 -7.70 34.66 -0.51
N SER A 590 -7.52 35.88 0.01
CA SER A 590 -7.95 37.09 -0.68
C SER A 590 -7.10 37.35 -1.93
N GLU A 591 -7.70 37.92 -2.97
CA GLU A 591 -6.96 38.32 -4.17
C GLU A 591 -5.88 39.37 -3.85
N PHE A 592 -6.13 40.22 -2.85
CA PHE A 592 -5.15 41.17 -2.35
C PHE A 592 -3.91 40.47 -1.79
N ASP A 593 -4.08 39.46 -0.93
CA ASP A 593 -2.96 38.73 -0.33
C ASP A 593 -2.20 37.90 -1.37
N LEU A 594 -2.91 37.29 -2.32
CA LEU A 594 -2.31 36.56 -3.43
C LEU A 594 -1.41 37.47 -4.29
N ILE A 595 -1.91 38.64 -4.69
CA ILE A 595 -1.15 39.60 -5.50
C ILE A 595 0.01 40.18 -4.68
N ARG A 596 -0.23 40.52 -3.42
CA ARG A 596 0.82 41.02 -2.51
C ARG A 596 1.93 39.99 -2.34
N ALA A 597 1.59 38.72 -2.14
CA ALA A 597 2.56 37.62 -2.03
C ALA A 597 3.38 37.42 -3.30
N ALA A 598 2.72 37.44 -4.47
CA ALA A 598 3.42 37.36 -5.76
C ALA A 598 4.33 38.57 -6.02
N LYS A 599 3.93 39.76 -5.58
CA LYS A 599 4.79 40.94 -5.63
C LYS A 599 5.95 40.77 -4.66
N ASP A 600 5.72 40.38 -3.42
CA ASP A 600 6.79 40.23 -2.42
C ASP A 600 7.83 39.18 -2.81
N ALA A 601 7.41 38.11 -3.48
CA ALA A 601 8.29 37.12 -4.08
C ALA A 601 8.87 37.53 -5.46
N CYS A 602 8.58 38.74 -5.94
CA CYS A 602 9.02 39.28 -7.22
C CYS A 602 8.58 38.45 -8.45
N ILE A 603 7.48 37.69 -8.42
CA ILE A 603 7.00 36.84 -9.53
C ILE A 603 5.77 37.41 -10.26
N HIS A 604 5.13 38.45 -9.70
CA HIS A 604 3.91 39.03 -10.26
C HIS A 604 4.03 39.45 -11.73
N ASP A 605 5.14 40.07 -12.11
CA ASP A 605 5.34 40.54 -13.50
C ASP A 605 5.54 39.37 -14.47
N ASP A 606 6.24 38.31 -14.04
CA ASP A 606 6.37 37.08 -14.81
C ASP A 606 4.99 36.43 -15.04
N ILE A 607 4.13 36.41 -14.01
CA ILE A 607 2.76 35.84 -14.10
C ILE A 607 1.89 36.68 -15.04
N THR A 608 1.86 38.01 -14.85
CA THR A 608 1.00 38.91 -15.63
C THR A 608 1.45 39.08 -17.08
N SER A 609 2.72 38.79 -17.39
CA SER A 609 3.21 38.72 -18.78
C SER A 609 2.63 37.54 -19.59
N LYS A 610 2.07 36.53 -18.91
CA LYS A 610 1.43 35.36 -19.56
C LYS A 610 -0.02 35.71 -19.96
N ALA A 611 -0.48 35.17 -21.09
CA ALA A 611 -1.81 35.44 -21.62
C ALA A 611 -2.95 35.13 -20.62
N GLY A 612 -2.80 34.10 -19.78
CA GLY A 612 -3.78 33.73 -18.75
C GLY A 612 -3.55 34.36 -17.37
N GLY A 613 -2.50 35.16 -17.17
CA GLY A 613 -2.15 35.70 -15.85
C GLY A 613 -2.08 34.61 -14.78
N TYR A 614 -2.80 34.78 -13.68
CA TYR A 614 -2.90 33.80 -12.59
C TYR A 614 -3.65 32.51 -12.96
N ASP A 615 -4.47 32.54 -14.01
CA ASP A 615 -5.22 31.38 -14.49
C ASP A 615 -4.45 30.60 -15.58
N GLN A 616 -3.23 31.05 -15.91
CA GLN A 616 -2.32 30.32 -16.78
C GLN A 616 -2.03 28.93 -16.21
N LEU A 617 -2.03 27.91 -17.08
CA LEU A 617 -1.70 26.54 -16.69
C LEU A 617 -0.18 26.37 -16.50
N LEU A 618 0.19 25.85 -15.33
CA LEU A 618 1.50 25.29 -15.00
C LEU A 618 1.58 23.85 -15.54
N ALA A 619 2.71 23.52 -16.18
CA ALA A 619 3.02 22.14 -16.51
C ALA A 619 3.41 21.36 -15.24
N GLU A 620 3.37 20.03 -15.29
CA GLU A 620 3.84 19.16 -14.20
C GLU A 620 5.29 19.53 -13.81
N GLY A 621 5.56 19.66 -12.50
CA GLY A 621 6.85 20.10 -11.97
C GLY A 621 7.22 21.57 -12.29
N GLY A 622 6.29 22.33 -12.87
CA GLY A 622 6.53 23.70 -13.34
C GLY A 622 7.54 23.78 -14.49
N ASN A 623 7.64 22.75 -15.32
CA ASN A 623 8.66 22.65 -16.38
C ASN A 623 8.62 23.78 -17.44
N ASN A 624 7.54 24.57 -17.47
CA ASN A 624 7.41 25.77 -18.30
C ASN A 624 7.90 27.07 -17.62
N PHE A 625 8.53 26.98 -16.45
CA PHE A 625 9.16 28.08 -15.71
C PHE A 625 10.63 27.79 -15.41
N SER A 626 11.45 28.84 -15.31
CA SER A 626 12.86 28.71 -14.94
C SER A 626 13.02 28.30 -13.47
N GLY A 627 14.19 27.78 -13.08
CA GLY A 627 14.48 27.40 -11.69
C GLY A 627 14.20 28.52 -10.68
N GLY A 628 14.71 29.73 -10.94
CA GLY A 628 14.45 30.90 -10.09
C GLY A 628 12.98 31.37 -10.11
N GLN A 629 12.24 31.18 -11.20
CA GLN A 629 10.79 31.44 -11.23
C GLN A 629 10.02 30.45 -10.35
N ARG A 630 10.34 29.15 -10.42
CA ARG A 630 9.72 28.12 -9.59
C ARG A 630 9.95 28.39 -8.10
N GLN A 631 11.15 28.82 -7.74
CA GLN A 631 11.47 29.17 -6.36
C GLN A 631 10.68 30.39 -5.87
N ARG A 632 10.58 31.44 -6.70
CA ARG A 632 9.72 32.58 -6.39
C ARG A 632 8.23 32.23 -6.30
N LEU A 633 7.74 31.27 -7.09
CA LEU A 633 6.38 30.74 -6.94
C LEU A 633 6.20 30.04 -5.58
N GLU A 634 7.17 29.27 -5.11
CA GLU A 634 7.12 28.62 -3.79
C GLU A 634 7.12 29.66 -2.65
N ILE A 635 7.96 30.69 -2.74
CA ILE A 635 7.96 31.81 -1.78
C ILE A 635 6.60 32.53 -1.82
N ALA A 636 6.06 32.79 -3.00
CA ALA A 636 4.74 33.40 -3.14
C ALA A 636 3.64 32.54 -2.51
N ARG A 637 3.70 31.21 -2.66
CA ARG A 637 2.76 30.26 -2.03
C ARG A 637 2.83 30.38 -0.50
N ALA A 638 4.04 30.34 0.07
CA ALA A 638 4.22 30.48 1.51
C ALA A 638 3.71 31.83 2.05
N LEU A 639 3.85 32.90 1.27
CA LEU A 639 3.41 34.26 1.65
C LEU A 639 1.93 34.53 1.39
N ALA A 640 1.24 33.71 0.59
CA ALA A 640 -0.16 33.92 0.20
C ALA A 640 -1.11 33.79 1.39
N GLY A 641 -0.82 32.89 2.34
CA GLY A 641 -1.53 32.77 3.62
C GLY A 641 -1.21 33.90 4.60
N ASN A 642 -0.38 34.88 4.22
CA ASN A 642 0.06 35.98 5.06
C ASN A 642 0.54 35.51 6.45
N PRO A 643 1.57 34.65 6.57
CA PRO A 643 1.98 34.06 7.85
C PRO A 643 2.59 35.07 8.83
N SER A 644 2.56 34.79 10.14
CA SER A 644 3.35 35.49 11.15
C SER A 644 4.72 34.84 11.38
N ILE A 645 4.84 33.54 11.12
CA ILE A 645 6.07 32.76 11.22
C ILE A 645 6.41 32.19 9.85
N LEU A 646 7.65 32.41 9.40
CA LEU A 646 8.14 31.91 8.12
C LEU A 646 9.42 31.09 8.32
N ILE A 647 9.40 29.85 7.83
CA ILE A 647 10.57 28.97 7.81
C ILE A 647 11.08 28.89 6.38
N LEU A 648 12.36 29.18 6.17
CA LEU A 648 12.99 29.21 4.84
C LEU A 648 14.14 28.20 4.82
N ASP A 649 13.99 27.08 4.10
CA ASP A 649 15.05 26.08 3.94
C ASP A 649 15.70 26.19 2.56
N GLU A 650 16.87 26.83 2.48
CA GLU A 650 17.59 27.13 1.24
C GLU A 650 16.74 27.80 0.14
N ALA A 651 15.71 28.54 0.57
CA ALA A 651 14.66 29.09 -0.27
C ALA A 651 15.10 30.11 -1.33
N THR A 652 16.36 30.55 -1.36
CA THR A 652 16.90 31.53 -2.32
C THR A 652 18.07 30.99 -3.15
N SER A 653 18.35 29.69 -3.06
CA SER A 653 19.53 29.03 -3.66
C SER A 653 19.61 29.07 -5.19
N ALA A 654 18.49 29.25 -5.90
CA ALA A 654 18.42 29.36 -7.36
C ALA A 654 18.09 30.79 -7.84
N LEU A 655 18.05 31.77 -6.92
CA LEU A 655 17.86 33.18 -7.26
C LEU A 655 19.20 33.86 -7.55
N ASP A 656 19.16 34.81 -8.47
CA ASP A 656 20.25 35.76 -8.66
C ASP A 656 20.35 36.73 -7.46
N PRO A 657 21.53 37.26 -7.14
CA PRO A 657 21.74 38.05 -5.93
C PRO A 657 20.86 39.31 -5.81
N LEU A 658 20.49 39.94 -6.93
CA LEU A 658 19.67 41.16 -6.90
C LEU A 658 18.21 40.84 -6.56
N THR A 659 17.66 39.80 -7.20
CA THR A 659 16.32 39.31 -6.88
C THR A 659 16.26 38.78 -5.46
N GLU A 660 17.26 38.00 -5.02
CA GLU A 660 17.35 37.49 -3.65
C GLU A 660 17.28 38.63 -2.61
N LYS A 661 18.11 39.66 -2.79
CA LYS A 661 18.11 40.83 -1.90
C LYS A 661 16.75 41.53 -1.87
N THR A 662 16.11 41.68 -3.03
CA THR A 662 14.80 42.35 -3.13
C THR A 662 13.71 41.56 -2.42
N VAL A 663 13.69 40.23 -2.61
CA VAL A 663 12.74 39.34 -1.93
C VAL A 663 12.97 39.37 -0.41
N ASP A 664 14.22 39.32 0.03
CA ASP A 664 14.59 39.40 1.45
C ASP A 664 14.09 40.69 2.10
N GLU A 665 14.32 41.85 1.46
CA GLU A 665 13.85 43.14 1.93
C GLU A 665 12.33 43.21 2.04
N ARG A 666 11.59 42.59 1.10
CA ARG A 666 10.12 42.56 1.12
C ARG A 666 9.59 41.64 2.22
N ILE A 667 10.21 40.48 2.43
CA ILE A 667 9.89 39.58 3.56
C ILE A 667 10.15 40.31 4.88
N ARG A 668 11.28 41.01 5.01
CA ARG A 668 11.61 41.79 6.22
C ARG A 668 10.55 42.85 6.53
N ARG A 669 10.04 43.55 5.52
CA ARG A 669 8.96 44.55 5.68
C ARG A 669 7.62 43.96 6.12
N ARG A 670 7.39 42.66 5.92
CA ARG A 670 6.20 41.99 6.46
C ARG A 670 6.26 41.79 7.98
N GLY A 671 7.45 41.84 8.58
CA GLY A 671 7.63 41.67 10.02
C GLY A 671 7.37 40.24 10.50
N CYS A 672 7.48 39.24 9.61
CA CYS A 672 7.37 37.84 9.99
C CYS A 672 8.57 37.43 10.86
N THR A 673 8.33 36.62 11.89
CA THR A 673 9.40 35.90 12.58
C THR A 673 9.97 34.86 11.62
N CYS A 674 11.28 34.89 11.37
CA CYS A 674 11.90 34.05 10.35
C CYS A 674 12.91 33.07 10.96
N LEU A 675 12.75 31.78 10.69
CA LEU A 675 13.77 30.76 10.90
C LEU A 675 14.37 30.39 9.54
N ILE A 676 15.64 30.75 9.32
CA ILE A 676 16.29 30.67 8.02
C ILE A 676 17.38 29.60 8.07
N VAL A 677 17.26 28.56 7.26
CA VAL A 677 18.34 27.62 6.99
C VAL A 677 19.01 28.06 5.69
N ALA A 678 20.25 28.53 5.79
CA ALA A 678 20.95 29.05 4.62
C ALA A 678 22.43 28.69 4.64
N HIS A 679 22.98 28.61 3.42
CA HIS A 679 24.41 28.41 3.14
C HIS A 679 25.02 29.62 2.40
N ARG A 680 24.26 30.70 2.19
CA ARG A 680 24.73 31.92 1.53
C ARG A 680 24.95 33.04 2.55
N LEU A 681 26.10 33.70 2.47
CA LEU A 681 26.44 34.80 3.38
C LEU A 681 25.43 35.96 3.29
N SER A 682 24.94 36.25 2.09
CA SER A 682 23.97 37.32 1.83
C SER A 682 22.67 37.19 2.64
N THR A 683 22.22 35.95 2.87
CA THR A 683 20.97 35.67 3.59
C THR A 683 21.15 35.66 5.10
N ILE A 684 22.34 35.28 5.59
CA ILE A 684 22.60 35.11 7.02
C ILE A 684 23.16 36.36 7.68
N ARG A 685 23.86 37.23 6.93
CA ARG A 685 24.58 38.39 7.47
C ARG A 685 23.65 39.35 8.22
N ASP A 686 22.46 39.56 7.67
CA ASP A 686 21.52 40.58 8.14
C ASP A 686 20.46 40.00 9.11
N CYS A 687 20.72 38.81 9.66
CA CYS A 687 19.89 38.17 10.70
C CYS A 687 20.21 38.72 12.10
N ASP A 688 19.20 38.75 12.97
CA ASP A 688 19.32 39.23 14.35
C ASP A 688 20.14 38.27 15.23
N GLU A 689 20.12 36.97 14.90
CA GLU A 689 20.99 35.96 15.51
C GLU A 689 21.38 34.89 14.48
N ILE A 690 22.61 34.39 14.57
CA ILE A 690 23.12 33.29 13.76
C ILE A 690 23.55 32.17 14.70
N ILE A 691 23.10 30.95 14.42
CA ILE A 691 23.37 29.74 15.21
C ILE A 691 24.15 28.76 14.36
N VAL A 692 25.37 28.47 14.79
CA VAL A 692 26.25 27.51 14.14
C VAL A 692 26.01 26.12 14.73
N LEU A 693 25.66 25.18 13.87
CA LEU A 693 25.33 23.80 14.19
C LEU A 693 26.42 22.84 13.72
N GLU A 694 26.89 21.99 14.63
CA GLU A 694 27.75 20.86 14.31
C GLU A 694 27.16 19.59 14.95
N LYS A 695 26.90 18.56 14.15
CA LYS A 695 26.36 17.26 14.60
C LYS A 695 25.17 17.41 15.56
N GLY A 696 24.24 18.31 15.24
CA GLY A 696 23.03 18.56 16.02
C GLY A 696 23.19 19.34 17.31
N LYS A 697 24.36 19.92 17.57
CA LYS A 697 24.63 20.76 18.74
C LYS A 697 24.97 22.18 18.32
N ILE A 698 24.57 23.15 19.15
CA ILE A 698 24.96 24.55 18.99
C ILE A 698 26.41 24.68 19.44
N VAL A 699 27.29 25.03 18.51
CA VAL A 699 28.73 25.25 18.81
C VAL A 699 29.06 26.74 18.98
N GLN A 700 28.31 27.62 18.31
CA GLN A 700 28.51 29.07 18.38
C GLN A 700 27.17 29.78 18.12
N ARG A 701 26.96 30.95 18.73
CA ARG A 701 25.81 31.82 18.49
C ARG A 701 26.19 33.29 18.64
N GLY A 702 25.54 34.18 17.89
CA GLY A 702 25.76 35.62 17.93
C GLY A 702 25.36 36.29 16.62
N THR A 703 25.67 37.57 16.47
CA THR A 703 25.49 38.30 15.20
C THR A 703 26.67 38.07 14.24
N HIS A 704 26.50 38.43 12.98
CA HIS A 704 27.59 38.36 11.99
C HIS A 704 28.82 39.16 12.45
N ASP A 705 28.61 40.40 12.89
CA ASP A 705 29.71 41.29 13.27
C ASP A 705 30.43 40.83 14.54
N GLU A 706 29.74 40.17 15.47
CA GLU A 706 30.34 39.60 16.68
C GLU A 706 31.20 38.37 16.39
N MET A 707 30.86 37.58 15.37
CA MET A 707 31.46 36.26 15.14
C MET A 707 32.46 36.21 13.98
N LYS A 708 32.42 37.15 13.02
CA LYS A 708 33.26 37.09 11.81
C LYS A 708 34.77 37.22 12.08
N ASP A 709 35.12 38.00 13.11
CA ASP A 709 36.51 38.32 13.48
C ASP A 709 37.04 37.44 14.62
N VAL A 710 36.21 36.50 15.11
CA VAL A 710 36.56 35.54 16.17
C VAL A 710 36.88 34.19 15.53
N ASP A 711 38.06 33.64 15.84
CA ASP A 711 38.42 32.29 15.40
C ASP A 711 37.40 31.27 15.92
N GLY A 712 36.79 30.51 15.00
CA GLY A 712 35.76 29.53 15.31
C GLY A 712 35.06 29.02 14.04
N HIS A 713 34.11 28.09 14.23
CA HIS A 713 33.38 27.44 13.13
C HIS A 713 32.67 28.42 12.20
N TYR A 714 32.17 29.55 12.72
CA TYR A 714 31.54 30.56 11.87
C TYR A 714 32.53 31.21 10.90
N ALA A 715 33.71 31.59 11.37
CA ALA A 715 34.75 32.20 10.53
C ALA A 715 35.29 31.23 9.48
N GLU A 716 35.43 29.94 9.82
CA GLU A 716 35.76 28.88 8.86
C GLU A 716 34.68 28.72 7.79
N LEU A 717 33.41 28.75 8.20
CA LEU A 717 32.27 28.64 7.30
C LEU A 717 32.18 29.84 6.35
N ILE A 718 32.44 31.07 6.81
CA ILE A 718 32.54 32.26 5.95
C ILE A 718 33.72 32.17 4.98
N LYS A 719 34.87 31.62 5.39
CA LYS A 719 36.01 31.45 4.46
C LYS A 719 35.71 30.43 3.35
N ALA A 720 34.79 29.50 3.60
CA ALA A 720 34.40 28.45 2.67
C ALA A 720 33.24 28.82 1.73
N ILE A 721 32.46 29.87 2.05
CA ILE A 721 31.32 30.41 1.28
C ILE A 721 31.77 31.66 0.54
#